data_AF-A0AAD4KXJ5-F1
#
_entry.id   AF-A0AAD4KXJ5-F1
#
_cell.length_a   1.000
_cell.length_b   1.000
_cell.length_c   1.000
_cell.angle_alpha   90.00
_cell.angle_beta   90.00
_cell.angle_gamma   90.00
#
_symmetry.space_group_name_H-M   'P 1'
#
loop_
_entity.id
_entity.type
_entity.pdbx_description
1 polymer ?
#
loop_
_entity_poly.entity_id
_entity_poly.type
_entity_poly.pdbx_seq_one_letter_code
_entity_poly.pdbx_strand_id
1 'polypeptide(L)'
;MDSRLAQTHSPSPDALGRYDDIPGATPRERVQNAHARLRATASATSNPMISASATPSSAGDIDPAPVAPIPETTAPLSVRTHEDHVKRPAPVTEDHEAAADIVVPPALLFPEQPEVQTIQPSAIFDEAETVVPGSLKLGPSEFAISLPMDSRSKDEYERAFAEHSHSVKVLLAGFKSTDGDIVPDIEQGQILADIRTLLEKLDNIALHTDLNIAEHVKQSQFDPQKEASWAEYTSAKFLLLGHLIEIAGAQDLHIIVMTKAGKGVELVERYFLGKAFTYTRPREEMHGNIEVSMQSGPLSVGIHATNHDAIIETYRPPAAILALDSSFNTLSPSVGHLRSTYARNGNLLPVVHLIISNSSEHIQRCLPDLPETQRLMLLVHIVDSLRDLLGDLQDDALSVQEDAEELFTYLLSENFKASWNIPTIEPLHILVSDSLEPQNSLSAFDAPQPSAAGLSMNKRLFDSMDTDSQDTKRQRLHVSQEASQVTDSSPSGSQNLDLITKLTAFENKLVEMKSNHAAEIDRLQTTLSSLEDRSAERDKGWEVLQHRYESRTKEVHQTRQERDKLVTEKTKTEQKLARQQDEITKLKDERTQLKQDLEAARNDLKAEGGMKEELENAREEIRKLTISNASLERKTEYERKQAEYTREQYQNASNAAAQSGNEIRQLKEENAEIKNKLAAEAVKLREIRAQTDETRHTARIKELEQALESRETLLRRKEEELRNLRNNRPTTRATSTQPRSPKWGNGSRPTSPGINNGRFSNLRFSSEMSF
;
A
#
# COMPACT_ATOMS: atom_id res chain seq x y z
N MET A 1 45.92 -27.38 34.94
CA MET A 1 46.15 -28.72 34.37
C MET A 1 45.20 -29.70 35.07
N ASP A 2 43.90 -29.74 34.81
CA ASP A 2 43.14 -29.79 33.55
C ASP A 2 43.08 -31.17 32.90
N SER A 3 42.05 -31.93 33.27
CA SER A 3 41.14 -32.54 32.30
C SER A 3 39.80 -32.84 32.96
N ARG A 4 38.73 -32.24 32.42
CA ARG A 4 37.35 -32.47 32.83
C ARG A 4 36.79 -33.70 32.12
N LEU A 5 36.04 -34.53 32.84
CA LEU A 5 34.99 -35.36 32.23
C LEU A 5 33.66 -34.91 32.81
N ALA A 6 32.72 -34.59 31.93
CA ALA A 6 31.41 -34.08 32.31
C ALA A 6 30.44 -35.24 32.60
N GLN A 7 29.75 -35.17 33.73
CA GLN A 7 28.50 -35.91 33.96
C GLN A 7 27.33 -34.94 33.93
N THR A 8 26.27 -35.34 33.25
CA THR A 8 25.03 -34.57 33.09
C THR A 8 24.15 -34.73 34.32
N HIS A 9 23.87 -33.64 35.03
CA HIS A 9 22.80 -33.56 36.01
C HIS A 9 21.71 -32.59 35.52
N SER A 10 20.47 -33.09 35.47
CA SER A 10 19.26 -32.29 35.36
C SER A 10 19.08 -31.41 36.60
N PRO A 11 18.70 -30.13 36.48
CA PRO A 11 18.42 -29.28 37.64
C PRO A 11 17.11 -29.71 38.33
N SER A 12 17.14 -29.76 39.67
CA SER A 12 15.97 -29.93 40.53
C SER A 12 15.13 -28.64 40.63
N PRO A 13 13.84 -28.72 41.03
CA PRO A 13 12.92 -27.57 41.01
C PRO A 13 13.12 -26.52 42.12
N ASP A 14 14.22 -26.58 42.89
CA ASP A 14 14.45 -25.73 44.08
C ASP A 14 15.10 -24.35 43.79
N ALA A 15 15.23 -23.96 42.51
CA ALA A 15 15.88 -22.70 42.13
C ALA A 15 14.98 -21.45 42.26
N LEU A 16 13.70 -21.59 42.62
CA LEU A 16 12.73 -20.48 42.67
C LEU A 16 12.68 -19.72 44.01
N GLY A 17 13.24 -20.25 45.10
CA GLY A 17 13.12 -19.68 46.46
C GLY A 17 14.22 -18.70 46.89
N ARG A 18 14.95 -18.04 45.97
CA ARG A 18 16.12 -17.19 46.31
C ARG A 18 15.89 -15.67 46.29
N TYR A 19 14.64 -15.21 46.23
CA TYR A 19 14.32 -13.77 46.18
C TYR A 19 13.24 -13.31 47.17
N ASP A 20 12.79 -14.17 48.08
CA ASP A 20 11.76 -13.84 49.08
C ASP A 20 12.31 -13.00 50.27
N ASP A 21 13.64 -12.95 50.45
CA ASP A 21 14.30 -12.20 51.54
C ASP A 21 14.51 -10.70 51.22
N ILE A 22 14.12 -10.22 50.03
CA ILE A 22 14.29 -8.82 49.61
C ILE A 22 12.91 -8.13 49.54
N PRO A 23 12.57 -7.23 50.48
CA PRO A 23 11.27 -6.55 50.46
C PRO A 23 11.10 -5.72 49.18
N GLY A 24 10.04 -5.99 48.43
CA GLY A 24 9.78 -5.37 47.12
C GLY A 24 10.29 -6.16 45.91
N ALA A 25 10.92 -7.32 46.09
CA ALA A 25 11.37 -8.17 44.98
C ALA A 25 10.26 -9.06 44.40
N THR A 26 9.22 -9.38 45.18
CA THR A 26 8.13 -10.25 44.68
C THR A 26 7.30 -9.54 43.60
N PRO A 27 6.79 -10.25 42.58
CA PRO A 27 5.97 -9.65 41.52
C PRO A 27 4.73 -8.91 42.06
N ARG A 28 4.13 -9.41 43.16
CA ARG A 28 3.00 -8.76 43.82
C ARG A 28 3.39 -7.43 44.48
N GLU A 29 4.50 -7.37 45.20
CA GLU A 29 4.96 -6.10 45.78
C GLU A 29 5.41 -5.09 44.73
N ARG A 30 5.98 -5.54 43.59
CA ARG A 30 6.28 -4.68 42.45
C ARG A 30 5.01 -4.02 41.88
N VAL A 31 3.96 -4.81 41.64
CA VAL A 31 2.66 -4.30 41.18
C VAL A 31 2.03 -3.38 42.24
N GLN A 32 2.12 -3.72 43.52
CA GLN A 32 1.59 -2.89 44.61
C GLN A 32 2.35 -1.55 44.74
N ASN A 33 3.67 -1.54 44.58
CA ASN A 33 4.48 -0.32 44.52
C ASN A 33 4.19 0.52 43.26
N ALA A 34 3.94 -0.11 42.11
CA ALA A 34 3.53 0.59 40.90
C ALA A 34 2.17 1.31 41.10
N HIS A 35 1.17 0.62 41.67
CA HIS A 35 -0.11 1.23 42.03
C HIS A 35 0.00 2.32 43.12
N ALA A 36 0.91 2.17 44.08
CA ALA A 36 1.19 3.20 45.08
C ALA A 36 1.79 4.46 44.44
N ARG A 37 2.71 4.31 43.48
CA ARG A 37 3.28 5.41 42.69
C ARG A 37 2.22 6.09 41.83
N LEU A 38 1.37 5.34 41.13
CA LEU A 38 0.26 5.87 40.33
C LEU A 38 -0.78 6.66 41.16
N ARG A 39 -1.02 6.26 42.41
CA ARG A 39 -1.84 7.05 43.34
C ARG A 39 -1.12 8.31 43.81
N ALA A 40 0.18 8.24 44.09
CA ALA A 40 0.97 9.40 44.49
C ALA A 40 1.00 10.47 43.39
N THR A 41 1.19 10.08 42.12
CA THR A 41 1.14 11.02 40.98
C THR A 41 -0.25 11.60 40.76
N ALA A 42 -1.31 10.80 40.87
CA ALA A 42 -2.70 11.28 40.80
C ALA A 42 -3.08 12.23 41.95
N SER A 43 -2.41 12.14 43.11
CA SER A 43 -2.58 13.09 44.22
C SER A 43 -1.69 14.34 44.14
N ALA A 44 -0.70 14.35 43.25
CA ALA A 44 0.25 15.46 43.10
C ALA A 44 -0.24 16.54 42.10
N THR A 45 -1.28 16.27 41.31
CA THR A 45 -1.87 17.20 40.34
C THR A 45 -2.98 18.05 40.98
N SER A 46 -2.59 18.95 41.88
CA SER A 46 -3.47 20.04 42.34
C SER A 46 -3.47 21.21 41.36
N ASN A 47 -4.65 21.74 41.02
CA ASN A 47 -4.86 22.87 40.11
C ASN A 47 -3.88 24.04 40.36
N PRO A 48 -3.32 24.68 39.31
CA PRO A 48 -2.57 25.92 39.48
C PRO A 48 -3.53 27.06 39.91
N MET A 49 -3.20 27.71 41.02
CA MET A 49 -3.88 28.93 41.46
C MET A 49 -3.65 30.07 40.45
N ILE A 50 -4.73 30.77 40.10
CA ILE A 50 -4.67 32.07 39.43
C ILE A 50 -4.19 33.10 40.46
N SER A 51 -2.96 33.61 40.30
CA SER A 51 -2.45 34.72 41.12
C SER A 51 -2.35 36.02 40.32
N ALA A 52 -3.26 36.92 40.63
CA ALA A 52 -3.09 38.38 40.68
C ALA A 52 -2.13 39.04 39.66
N SER A 53 -2.69 39.51 38.54
CA SER A 53 -2.08 40.61 37.78
C SER A 53 -2.24 41.93 38.54
N ALA A 54 -1.16 42.45 39.12
CA ALA A 54 -1.15 43.77 39.74
C ALA A 54 -0.92 44.87 38.69
N THR A 55 -1.99 45.58 38.32
CA THR A 55 -1.88 46.82 37.53
C THR A 55 -1.50 48.01 38.44
N PRO A 56 -0.44 48.79 38.13
CA PRO A 56 -0.23 50.07 38.79
C PRO A 56 -1.26 51.10 38.28
N SER A 57 -1.73 51.98 39.16
CA SER A 57 -2.74 52.99 38.86
C SER A 57 -2.19 54.42 38.90
N SER A 58 -2.93 55.32 38.24
CA SER A 58 -2.96 56.78 38.42
C SER A 58 -1.96 57.67 37.66
N ALA A 59 -2.45 58.31 36.59
CA ALA A 59 -2.48 59.78 36.50
C ALA A 59 -3.47 60.29 35.43
N GLY A 60 -4.62 60.83 35.87
CA GLY A 60 -5.40 61.93 35.25
C GLY A 60 -6.13 61.71 33.91
N ASP A 61 -7.19 62.45 33.56
CA ASP A 61 -8.02 63.43 34.30
C ASP A 61 -9.34 63.68 33.51
N ILE A 62 -10.37 64.29 34.14
CA ILE A 62 -11.56 64.96 33.55
C ILE A 62 -12.81 64.11 33.11
N ASP A 63 -13.91 64.30 33.86
CA ASP A 63 -15.35 64.07 33.53
C ASP A 63 -15.97 65.25 32.71
N PRO A 64 -17.30 65.33 32.39
CA PRO A 64 -18.26 64.37 31.81
C PRO A 64 -19.00 64.93 30.54
N ALA A 65 -19.94 64.17 29.95
CA ALA A 65 -20.71 64.50 28.73
C ALA A 65 -21.72 65.67 28.86
N PRO A 66 -22.21 66.29 27.73
CA PRO A 66 -23.55 65.91 27.20
C PRO A 66 -23.90 66.17 25.70
N VAL A 67 -24.90 65.41 25.19
CA VAL A 67 -25.94 65.72 24.13
C VAL A 67 -25.57 65.83 22.62
N ALA A 68 -26.48 65.29 21.77
CA ALA A 68 -26.39 65.10 20.30
C ALA A 68 -27.06 66.21 19.45
N PRO A 69 -26.98 66.15 18.09
CA PRO A 69 -28.12 65.61 17.31
C PRO A 69 -27.80 64.82 16.00
N ILE A 70 -28.86 64.22 15.43
CA ILE A 70 -29.02 63.37 14.22
C ILE A 70 -29.34 64.21 12.94
N PRO A 71 -29.61 63.67 11.71
CA PRO A 71 -29.60 62.29 11.16
C PRO A 71 -28.74 62.12 9.87
N GLU A 72 -28.56 60.92 9.29
CA GLU A 72 -29.38 60.33 8.20
C GLU A 72 -28.70 59.01 7.67
N THR A 73 -29.32 58.03 6.98
CA THR A 73 -30.75 57.77 6.66
C THR A 73 -31.07 56.28 6.35
N THR A 74 -32.33 55.88 6.60
CA THR A 74 -33.08 54.64 6.21
C THR A 74 -32.61 53.21 6.53
N ALA A 75 -33.57 52.46 7.10
CA ALA A 75 -33.84 51.02 7.02
C ALA A 75 -35.39 50.87 7.11
N PRO A 76 -36.02 49.68 7.22
CA PRO A 76 -35.79 48.35 6.65
C PRO A 76 -37.08 47.85 5.91
N LEU A 77 -37.19 46.56 5.55
CA LEU A 77 -38.45 45.76 5.63
C LEU A 77 -38.22 44.26 5.35
N SER A 78 -39.21 43.39 5.65
CA SER A 78 -39.03 41.93 5.79
C SER A 78 -40.24 41.09 5.33
N VAL A 79 -40.01 39.83 4.88
CA VAL A 79 -40.94 38.65 4.97
C VAL A 79 -42.19 38.70 4.02
N ARG A 80 -42.69 37.68 3.27
CA ARG A 80 -42.72 36.19 3.36
C ARG A 80 -43.05 35.48 1.99
N THR A 81 -42.41 34.33 1.71
CA THR A 81 -42.88 33.03 1.09
C THR A 81 -43.75 32.84 -0.19
N HIS A 82 -43.28 31.90 -1.06
CA HIS A 82 -43.96 30.93 -1.98
C HIS A 82 -44.87 31.44 -3.13
N GLU A 83 -44.84 30.91 -4.37
CA GLU A 83 -44.91 29.50 -4.84
C GLU A 83 -44.05 29.17 -6.11
N ASP A 84 -44.16 27.92 -6.60
CA ASP A 84 -43.33 27.27 -7.63
C ASP A 84 -43.44 27.80 -9.07
N HIS A 85 -42.33 27.73 -9.81
CA HIS A 85 -42.26 26.94 -11.06
C HIS A 85 -40.82 26.68 -11.53
N VAL A 86 -40.58 25.45 -11.99
CA VAL A 86 -39.28 24.87 -12.36
C VAL A 86 -38.60 25.57 -13.55
N LYS A 87 -37.31 25.90 -13.42
CA LYS A 87 -36.29 25.82 -14.50
C LYS A 87 -34.90 25.54 -13.93
N ARG A 88 -34.37 24.35 -14.25
CA ARG A 88 -33.09 23.79 -13.77
C ARG A 88 -31.92 24.40 -14.55
N PRO A 89 -30.87 24.96 -13.93
CA PRO A 89 -29.59 25.19 -14.59
C PRO A 89 -28.92 23.83 -14.90
N ALA A 90 -28.22 23.73 -16.03
CA ALA A 90 -27.59 22.47 -16.44
C ALA A 90 -26.50 22.03 -15.43
N PRO A 91 -26.34 20.70 -15.19
CA PRO A 91 -25.22 20.20 -14.41
C PRO A 91 -23.91 20.46 -15.18
N VAL A 92 -22.87 20.84 -14.44
CA VAL A 92 -21.50 20.70 -14.92
C VAL A 92 -21.22 19.19 -15.01
N THR A 93 -20.69 18.75 -16.15
CA THR A 93 -20.13 17.40 -16.28
C THR A 93 -18.86 17.35 -15.44
N GLU A 94 -18.94 16.70 -14.28
CA GLU A 94 -17.75 16.16 -13.61
C GLU A 94 -17.38 14.88 -14.34
N ASP A 95 -16.23 14.87 -15.01
CA ASP A 95 -15.66 13.66 -15.58
C ASP A 95 -15.22 12.77 -14.41
N HIS A 96 -15.84 11.59 -14.27
CA HIS A 96 -15.44 10.62 -13.26
C HIS A 96 -14.38 9.70 -13.84
N GLU A 97 -13.15 9.84 -13.33
CA GLU A 97 -12.02 8.98 -13.68
C GLU A 97 -12.30 7.54 -13.26
N ALA A 98 -12.37 6.65 -14.26
CA ALA A 98 -12.05 5.25 -14.05
C ALA A 98 -10.55 5.11 -13.75
N ALA A 99 -10.12 3.99 -13.17
CA ALA A 99 -8.70 3.67 -13.00
C ALA A 99 -7.95 3.97 -14.31
N ALA A 100 -6.99 4.90 -14.27
CA ALA A 100 -6.32 5.38 -15.47
C ALA A 100 -5.46 4.25 -16.06
N ASP A 101 -5.92 3.70 -17.18
CA ASP A 101 -5.17 2.73 -17.97
C ASP A 101 -3.89 3.36 -18.53
N ILE A 102 -2.75 3.04 -17.90
CA ILE A 102 -1.44 3.60 -18.26
C ILE A 102 -0.90 2.83 -19.46
N VAL A 103 -1.15 3.34 -20.66
CA VAL A 103 -0.69 2.73 -21.92
C VAL A 103 0.81 2.97 -22.12
N VAL A 104 1.60 1.89 -22.09
CA VAL A 104 3.06 1.87 -22.24
C VAL A 104 3.47 1.30 -23.60
N PRO A 105 4.35 1.98 -24.37
CA PRO A 105 4.89 1.44 -25.62
C PRO A 105 5.74 0.16 -25.40
N PRO A 106 5.62 -0.89 -26.25
CA PRO A 106 6.38 -2.14 -26.10
C PRO A 106 7.91 -1.95 -26.03
N ALA A 107 8.43 -0.93 -26.71
CA ALA A 107 9.85 -0.56 -26.71
C ALA A 107 10.41 -0.16 -25.32
N LEU A 108 9.54 0.14 -24.34
CA LEU A 108 9.96 0.43 -22.95
C LEU A 108 10.05 -0.83 -22.08
N LEU A 109 9.56 -1.98 -22.55
CA LEU A 109 9.49 -3.24 -21.78
C LEU A 109 10.37 -4.36 -22.35
N PHE A 110 10.67 -4.33 -23.66
CA PHE A 110 11.46 -5.39 -24.33
C PHE A 110 12.67 -4.81 -25.07
N PRO A 111 13.91 -5.26 -24.76
CA PRO A 111 15.09 -4.89 -25.55
C PRO A 111 15.22 -5.76 -26.81
N GLU A 112 15.56 -5.14 -27.95
CA GLU A 112 16.13 -5.89 -29.08
C GLU A 112 17.58 -6.29 -28.77
N GLN A 113 17.86 -7.58 -28.51
CA GLN A 113 19.03 -8.35 -29.01
C GLN A 113 19.11 -9.79 -28.44
N PRO A 114 19.94 -10.71 -29.00
CA PRO A 114 19.55 -12.11 -29.16
C PRO A 114 19.85 -13.04 -27.97
N GLU A 115 19.06 -14.10 -27.86
CA GLU A 115 19.17 -15.12 -26.82
C GLU A 115 20.47 -15.94 -26.88
N VAL A 116 21.15 -16.03 -25.73
CA VAL A 116 22.00 -17.18 -25.38
C VAL A 116 21.68 -17.58 -23.93
N GLN A 117 20.65 -18.41 -23.75
CA GLN A 117 20.29 -18.92 -22.43
C GLN A 117 21.32 -19.97 -21.95
N THR A 118 21.94 -19.72 -20.79
CA THR A 118 22.74 -20.74 -20.07
C THR A 118 22.12 -20.99 -18.71
N ILE A 119 21.63 -22.21 -18.47
CA ILE A 119 20.90 -22.56 -17.26
C ILE A 119 21.87 -22.79 -16.09
N GLN A 120 21.72 -22.02 -15.01
CA GLN A 120 22.40 -22.25 -13.72
C GLN A 120 21.43 -22.90 -12.72
N PRO A 121 21.78 -24.03 -12.08
CA PRO A 121 20.87 -24.77 -11.20
C PRO A 121 20.94 -24.28 -9.74
N SER A 122 20.29 -23.15 -9.45
CA SER A 122 20.12 -22.64 -8.08
C SER A 122 18.67 -22.27 -7.70
N ALA A 123 17.74 -22.25 -8.65
CA ALA A 123 16.36 -21.81 -8.45
C ALA A 123 15.42 -22.94 -7.96
N ILE A 124 15.72 -23.48 -6.78
CA ILE A 124 14.81 -24.37 -6.03
C ILE A 124 14.75 -23.80 -4.61
N PHE A 125 13.54 -23.54 -4.12
CA PHE A 125 13.20 -22.80 -2.89
C PHE A 125 13.24 -21.26 -3.01
N ASP A 126 12.36 -20.72 -3.86
CA ASP A 126 11.61 -19.50 -3.53
C ASP A 126 10.12 -19.79 -3.78
N GLU A 127 9.25 -19.54 -2.80
CA GLU A 127 7.81 -19.46 -3.02
C GLU A 127 7.52 -18.11 -3.68
N ALA A 128 7.57 -18.08 -5.01
CA ALA A 128 7.22 -16.90 -5.78
C ALA A 128 5.72 -16.61 -5.67
N GLU A 129 5.33 -15.76 -4.72
CA GLU A 129 4.05 -15.06 -4.77
C GLU A 129 3.93 -14.36 -6.14
N THR A 130 2.82 -14.57 -6.84
CA THR A 130 2.59 -14.00 -8.17
C THR A 130 2.24 -12.53 -8.04
N VAL A 131 3.26 -11.68 -7.90
CA VAL A 131 3.12 -10.21 -7.84
C VAL A 131 2.46 -9.72 -9.13
N VAL A 132 1.34 -9.01 -9.01
CA VAL A 132 0.63 -8.42 -10.15
C VAL A 132 1.50 -7.27 -10.71
N PRO A 133 1.65 -7.14 -12.04
CA PRO A 133 2.40 -6.01 -12.62
C PRO A 133 1.86 -4.67 -12.12
N GLY A 134 2.77 -3.76 -11.76
CA GLY A 134 2.40 -2.46 -11.18
C GLY A 134 2.02 -2.48 -9.70
N SER A 135 2.02 -3.64 -9.01
CA SER A 135 1.92 -3.69 -7.55
C SER A 135 3.16 -3.12 -6.87
N LEU A 136 2.95 -2.51 -5.70
CA LEU A 136 4.03 -2.04 -4.85
C LEU A 136 4.92 -3.20 -4.36
N LYS A 137 6.21 -3.14 -4.66
CA LYS A 137 7.19 -4.13 -4.16
C LYS A 137 7.45 -3.93 -2.67
N LEU A 138 6.93 -4.83 -1.83
CA LEU A 138 7.16 -4.86 -0.38
C LEU A 138 7.89 -6.15 0.03
N GLY A 139 8.90 -6.03 0.90
CA GLY A 139 9.59 -7.16 1.50
C GLY A 139 8.88 -7.76 2.73
N PRO A 140 9.46 -8.82 3.34
CA PRO A 140 8.91 -9.41 4.57
C PRO A 140 8.90 -8.39 5.71
N SER A 141 7.78 -8.27 6.44
CA SER A 141 7.55 -7.25 7.47
C SER A 141 7.73 -5.80 6.97
N GLU A 142 7.35 -5.54 5.73
CA GLU A 142 7.26 -4.19 5.16
C GLU A 142 5.80 -3.87 4.82
N PHE A 143 5.42 -2.64 5.09
CA PHE A 143 4.06 -2.13 4.98
C PHE A 143 4.11 -0.74 4.34
N ALA A 144 3.01 -0.27 3.76
CA ALA A 144 2.96 1.05 3.14
C ALA A 144 1.65 1.76 3.49
N ILE A 145 1.73 3.08 3.62
CA ILE A 145 0.59 3.97 3.80
C ILE A 145 0.58 4.93 2.62
N SER A 146 -0.55 4.97 1.89
CA SER A 146 -0.81 5.93 0.82
C SER A 146 -1.23 7.27 1.40
N LEU A 147 -0.52 8.34 1.05
CA LEU A 147 -0.75 9.68 1.57
C LEU A 147 -1.10 10.67 0.44
N PRO A 148 -1.98 11.66 0.71
CA PRO A 148 -2.36 12.66 -0.28
C PRO A 148 -1.26 13.70 -0.47
N MET A 149 -1.36 14.51 -1.53
CA MET A 149 -0.53 15.71 -1.70
C MET A 149 -1.36 16.99 -1.73
N ASP A 150 -0.92 18.01 -0.99
CA ASP A 150 -1.53 19.34 -1.03
C ASP A 150 -1.38 19.99 -2.42
N SER A 151 -2.41 20.73 -2.81
CA SER A 151 -2.48 21.63 -3.95
C SER A 151 -1.19 22.40 -4.25
N ARG A 152 -0.56 23.05 -3.25
CA ARG A 152 0.68 23.80 -3.46
C ARG A 152 1.86 22.90 -3.82
N SER A 153 1.91 21.72 -3.22
CA SER A 153 2.96 20.73 -3.52
C SER A 153 2.73 20.11 -4.91
N LYS A 154 1.47 19.94 -5.36
CA LYS A 154 1.14 19.61 -6.76
C LYS A 154 1.63 20.72 -7.72
N ASP A 155 1.36 22.00 -7.43
CA ASP A 155 1.82 23.14 -8.26
C ASP A 155 3.36 23.21 -8.42
N GLU A 156 4.12 22.93 -7.35
CA GLU A 156 5.58 22.87 -7.41
C GLU A 156 6.07 21.65 -8.22
N TYR A 157 5.37 20.52 -8.13
CA TYR A 157 5.67 19.29 -8.87
C TYR A 157 5.47 19.47 -10.38
N GLU A 158 4.35 20.09 -10.78
CA GLU A 158 4.10 20.47 -12.18
C GLU A 158 5.15 21.46 -12.71
N ARG A 159 5.56 22.43 -11.89
CA ARG A 159 6.58 23.42 -12.26
C ARG A 159 7.93 22.76 -12.48
N ALA A 160 8.33 21.82 -11.62
CA ALA A 160 9.53 21.02 -11.83
C ALA A 160 9.46 20.26 -13.16
N PHE A 161 8.31 19.68 -13.52
CA PHE A 161 8.12 19.08 -14.85
C PHE A 161 8.24 20.09 -16.01
N ALA A 162 7.69 21.28 -15.86
CA ALA A 162 7.76 22.33 -16.88
C ALA A 162 9.21 22.79 -17.14
N GLU A 163 10.02 22.94 -16.09
CA GLU A 163 11.45 23.32 -16.16
C GLU A 163 12.26 22.37 -17.06
N HIS A 164 12.04 21.05 -16.96
CA HIS A 164 12.83 20.02 -17.67
C HIS A 164 12.06 19.43 -18.87
N SER A 165 11.00 20.11 -19.32
CA SER A 165 10.06 19.63 -20.34
C SER A 165 10.70 19.33 -21.71
N HIS A 166 11.85 19.93 -22.02
CA HIS A 166 12.64 19.57 -23.21
C HIS A 166 13.26 18.18 -23.07
N SER A 167 14.01 17.95 -21.98
CA SER A 167 14.65 16.67 -21.67
C SER A 167 13.64 15.53 -21.57
N VAL A 168 12.47 15.78 -20.95
CA VAL A 168 11.36 14.82 -20.88
C VAL A 168 10.88 14.42 -22.28
N LYS A 169 10.61 15.39 -23.16
CA LYS A 169 10.15 15.11 -24.54
C LYS A 169 11.17 14.34 -25.36
N VAL A 170 12.45 14.69 -25.28
CA VAL A 170 13.52 14.01 -26.02
C VAL A 170 13.75 12.59 -25.49
N LEU A 171 13.64 12.38 -24.17
CA LEU A 171 13.70 11.04 -23.56
C LEU A 171 12.53 10.17 -24.04
N LEU A 172 11.29 10.67 -23.98
CA LEU A 172 10.09 9.92 -24.40
C LEU A 172 10.06 9.67 -25.92
N ALA A 173 10.69 10.53 -26.73
CA ALA A 173 10.90 10.32 -28.16
C ALA A 173 12.00 9.27 -28.50
N GLY A 174 12.64 8.67 -27.49
CA GLY A 174 13.71 7.69 -27.68
C GLY A 174 15.01 8.31 -28.19
N PHE A 175 15.39 9.47 -27.63
CA PHE A 175 16.58 10.26 -28.03
C PHE A 175 16.57 10.73 -29.50
N LYS A 176 15.38 10.94 -30.06
CA LYS A 176 15.20 11.60 -31.37
C LYS A 176 14.91 13.07 -31.15
N SER A 177 15.62 13.93 -31.88
CA SER A 177 15.35 15.36 -31.94
C SER A 177 14.02 15.66 -32.65
N THR A 178 13.51 16.88 -32.55
CA THR A 178 12.32 17.34 -33.30
C THR A 178 12.48 17.22 -34.81
N ASP A 179 13.72 17.24 -35.29
CA ASP A 179 14.07 17.11 -36.71
C ASP A 179 14.28 15.62 -37.14
N GLY A 180 14.08 14.67 -36.23
CA GLY A 180 14.18 13.23 -36.48
C GLY A 180 15.58 12.62 -36.34
N ASP A 181 16.62 13.45 -36.24
CA ASP A 181 18.00 13.01 -36.00
C ASP A 181 18.19 12.38 -34.62
N ILE A 182 19.05 11.37 -34.55
CA ILE A 182 19.45 10.72 -33.29
C ILE A 182 20.40 11.66 -32.54
N VAL A 183 20.03 12.01 -31.31
CA VAL A 183 20.83 12.87 -30.42
C VAL A 183 22.18 12.21 -30.11
N PRO A 184 23.32 12.91 -30.20
CA PRO A 184 24.64 12.35 -29.89
C PRO A 184 24.75 11.80 -28.46
N ASP A 185 25.49 10.71 -28.24
CA ASP A 185 25.66 10.05 -26.93
C ASP A 185 26.03 11.01 -25.78
N ILE A 186 26.79 12.07 -26.07
CA ILE A 186 27.18 13.11 -25.09
C ILE A 186 25.95 13.89 -24.62
N GLU A 187 25.06 14.26 -25.54
CA GLU A 187 23.81 14.98 -25.26
C GLU A 187 22.76 14.04 -24.64
N GLN A 188 22.71 12.76 -25.04
CA GLN A 188 21.90 11.74 -24.35
C GLN A 188 22.31 11.61 -22.87
N GLY A 189 23.62 11.61 -22.59
CA GLY A 189 24.15 11.61 -21.22
C GLY A 189 23.77 12.85 -20.42
N GLN A 190 23.70 14.03 -21.05
CA GLN A 190 23.23 15.27 -20.43
C GLN A 190 21.72 15.21 -20.14
N ILE A 191 20.90 14.75 -21.08
CA ILE A 191 19.46 14.55 -20.90
C ILE A 191 19.19 13.57 -19.74
N LEU A 192 19.93 12.46 -19.66
CA LEU A 192 19.80 11.51 -18.55
C LEU A 192 20.27 12.07 -17.21
N ALA A 193 21.23 13.00 -17.18
CA ALA A 193 21.62 13.70 -15.94
C ALA A 193 20.54 14.72 -15.51
N ASP A 194 19.97 15.45 -16.48
CA ASP A 194 18.88 16.40 -16.26
C ASP A 194 17.60 15.71 -15.77
N ILE A 195 17.26 14.54 -16.33
CA ILE A 195 16.12 13.72 -15.88
C ILE A 195 16.35 13.14 -14.48
N ARG A 196 17.57 12.72 -14.11
CA ARG A 196 17.87 12.34 -12.71
C ARG A 196 17.71 13.54 -11.77
N THR A 197 18.06 14.74 -12.21
CA THR A 197 17.89 15.99 -11.45
C THR A 197 16.41 16.36 -11.29
N LEU A 198 15.59 16.16 -12.34
CA LEU A 198 14.14 16.25 -12.26
C LEU A 198 13.59 15.29 -11.21
N LEU A 199 13.89 13.98 -11.30
CA LEU A 199 13.39 12.98 -10.35
C LEU A 199 13.80 13.30 -8.90
N GLU A 200 15.03 13.75 -8.68
CA GLU A 200 15.47 14.22 -7.36
C GLU A 200 14.66 15.44 -6.87
N LYS A 201 14.34 16.40 -7.74
CA LYS A 201 13.43 17.51 -7.38
C LYS A 201 12.03 17.02 -7.03
N LEU A 202 11.50 16.03 -7.75
CA LEU A 202 10.15 15.49 -7.53
C LEU A 202 10.06 14.71 -6.20
N ASP A 203 11.03 13.84 -5.93
CA ASP A 203 11.14 13.11 -4.65
C ASP A 203 11.30 14.09 -3.47
N ASN A 204 12.09 15.16 -3.64
CA ASN A 204 12.21 16.23 -2.66
C ASN A 204 10.87 16.93 -2.39
N ILE A 205 10.03 17.18 -3.41
CA ILE A 205 8.70 17.79 -3.25
C ILE A 205 7.74 16.84 -2.52
N ALA A 206 7.76 15.55 -2.88
CA ALA A 206 6.95 14.52 -2.23
C ALA A 206 7.30 14.35 -0.73
N LEU A 207 8.55 14.63 -0.34
CA LEU A 207 8.94 14.76 1.07
C LEU A 207 8.53 16.11 1.67
N HIS A 208 8.99 17.23 1.10
CA HIS A 208 8.66 18.60 1.54
C HIS A 208 9.17 19.69 0.57
N THR A 209 8.31 20.63 0.17
CA THR A 209 8.60 21.67 -0.84
C THR A 209 9.90 22.44 -0.61
N ASP A 210 10.22 22.76 0.65
CA ASP A 210 11.36 23.61 0.95
C ASP A 210 12.71 22.94 0.66
N LEU A 211 12.79 21.62 0.45
CA LEU A 211 14.05 20.94 0.16
C LEU A 211 14.72 21.47 -1.13
N ASN A 212 13.92 21.84 -2.12
CA ASN A 212 14.39 22.43 -3.38
C ASN A 212 14.65 23.96 -3.29
N ILE A 213 14.17 24.64 -2.24
CA ILE A 213 14.38 26.08 -2.08
C ILE A 213 15.86 26.38 -1.79
N ALA A 214 16.41 27.35 -2.53
CA ALA A 214 17.81 27.75 -2.42
C ALA A 214 18.16 28.31 -1.02
N GLU A 215 19.33 27.95 -0.51
CA GLU A 215 19.75 28.24 0.87
C GLU A 215 19.80 29.73 1.22
N HIS A 216 20.06 30.61 0.24
CA HIS A 216 20.04 32.05 0.47
C HIS A 216 18.64 32.61 0.77
N VAL A 217 17.58 31.92 0.38
CA VAL A 217 16.18 32.29 0.72
C VAL A 217 15.82 31.81 2.13
N LYS A 218 16.47 30.76 2.63
CA LYS A 218 16.24 30.16 3.96
C LYS A 218 16.92 30.92 5.12
N GLN A 219 17.59 32.04 4.85
CA GLN A 219 18.41 32.75 5.84
C GLN A 219 17.62 33.56 6.89
N SER A 220 16.29 33.61 6.81
CA SER A 220 15.46 34.05 7.92
C SER A 220 15.51 33.04 9.06
N GLN A 221 15.86 33.48 10.27
CA GLN A 221 15.74 32.69 11.49
C GLN A 221 14.26 32.35 11.74
N PHE A 222 13.82 31.22 11.24
CA PHE A 222 12.48 30.71 11.50
C PHE A 222 12.41 30.16 12.93
N ASP A 223 11.31 30.49 13.58
CA ASP A 223 10.87 29.86 14.82
C ASP A 223 10.60 28.37 14.56
N PRO A 224 11.30 27.42 15.22
CA PRO A 224 11.14 26.00 14.96
C PRO A 224 9.69 25.52 15.07
N GLN A 225 8.87 26.13 15.93
CA GLN A 225 7.46 25.78 16.06
C GLN A 225 6.67 26.11 14.78
N LYS A 226 6.99 27.25 14.15
CA LYS A 226 6.38 27.66 12.88
C LYS A 226 6.88 26.82 11.71
N GLU A 227 8.16 26.42 11.72
CA GLU A 227 8.68 25.47 10.73
C GLU A 227 7.98 24.11 10.84
N ALA A 228 7.75 23.60 12.06
CA ALA A 228 7.00 22.35 12.24
C ALA A 228 5.57 22.45 11.70
N SER A 229 4.83 23.51 12.03
CA SER A 229 3.48 23.75 11.50
C SER A 229 3.46 23.99 9.98
N TRP A 230 4.53 24.55 9.41
CA TRP A 230 4.69 24.70 7.96
C TRP A 230 4.90 23.36 7.26
N ALA A 231 5.67 22.46 7.88
CA ALA A 231 5.87 21.11 7.36
C ALA A 231 4.58 20.29 7.35
N GLU A 232 3.77 20.38 8.40
CA GLU A 232 2.45 19.73 8.47
C GLU A 232 1.46 20.29 7.46
N TYR A 233 1.54 21.60 7.18
CA TYR A 233 0.67 22.24 6.20
C TYR A 233 1.02 21.84 4.75
N THR A 234 2.30 21.62 4.44
CA THR A 234 2.77 21.37 3.06
C THR A 234 3.00 19.90 2.70
N SER A 235 3.15 19.02 3.69
CA SER A 235 3.47 17.60 3.48
C SER A 235 2.63 16.69 4.38
N ALA A 236 1.85 15.82 3.75
CA ALA A 236 1.06 14.81 4.46
C ALA A 236 1.92 13.83 5.28
N LYS A 237 3.19 13.63 4.91
CA LYS A 237 4.13 12.80 5.70
C LYS A 237 4.42 13.43 7.06
N PHE A 238 4.65 14.74 7.09
CA PHE A 238 4.85 15.48 8.34
C PHE A 238 3.55 15.67 9.12
N LEU A 239 2.41 15.81 8.45
CA LEU A 239 1.09 15.81 9.09
C LEU A 239 0.81 14.48 9.81
N LEU A 240 1.07 13.33 9.17
CA LEU A 240 0.95 12.00 9.79
C LEU A 240 1.88 11.87 11.00
N LEU A 241 3.13 12.32 10.90
CA LEU A 241 4.06 12.35 12.04
C LEU A 241 3.53 13.22 13.17
N GLY A 242 2.90 14.35 12.85
CA GLY A 242 2.25 15.25 13.81
C GLY A 242 1.18 14.57 14.64
N HIS A 243 0.20 13.98 13.95
CA HIS A 243 -0.88 13.21 14.58
C HIS A 243 -0.33 12.03 15.39
N LEU A 244 0.66 11.29 14.85
CA LEU A 244 1.29 10.18 15.55
C LEU A 244 2.01 10.63 16.84
N ILE A 245 2.68 11.79 16.84
CA ILE A 245 3.30 12.38 18.05
C ILE A 245 2.23 12.74 19.09
N GLU A 246 1.13 13.36 18.67
CA GLU A 246 0.05 13.79 19.56
C GLU A 246 -0.64 12.59 20.24
N ILE A 247 -0.86 11.50 19.49
CA ILE A 247 -1.45 10.26 20.01
C ILE A 247 -0.44 9.48 20.89
N ALA A 248 0.81 9.36 20.44
CA ALA A 248 1.83 8.53 21.10
C ALA A 248 2.53 9.19 22.29
N GLY A 249 2.35 10.50 22.51
CA GLY A 249 3.06 11.29 23.52
C GLY A 249 2.94 10.83 24.99
N ALA A 250 2.07 9.87 25.30
CA ALA A 250 1.94 9.25 26.62
C ALA A 250 2.57 7.83 26.74
N GLN A 251 3.07 7.25 25.65
CA GLN A 251 3.60 5.87 25.61
C GLN A 251 5.13 5.84 25.61
N ASP A 252 5.72 4.82 26.26
CA ASP A 252 7.17 4.54 26.20
C ASP A 252 7.49 3.82 24.87
N LEU A 253 7.67 4.63 23.83
CA LEU A 253 7.85 4.17 22.46
C LEU A 253 9.13 4.78 21.87
N HIS A 254 9.81 3.99 21.04
CA HIS A 254 10.96 4.44 20.25
C HIS A 254 10.72 4.14 18.77
N ILE A 255 10.77 5.15 17.91
CA ILE A 255 10.58 5.03 16.46
C ILE A 255 11.85 5.49 15.75
N ILE A 256 12.28 4.79 14.71
CA ILE A 256 13.38 5.25 13.85
C ILE A 256 12.78 5.86 12.57
N VAL A 257 13.18 7.08 12.23
CA VAL A 257 12.77 7.80 11.04
C VAL A 257 13.95 7.87 10.08
N MET A 258 13.80 7.31 8.88
CA MET A 258 14.85 7.27 7.86
C MET A 258 14.51 8.15 6.66
N THR A 259 15.50 8.94 6.24
CA THR A 259 15.41 9.84 5.09
C THR A 259 16.78 10.01 4.42
N LYS A 260 16.79 10.54 3.20
CA LYS A 260 17.97 10.87 2.42
C LYS A 260 18.92 11.80 3.19
N ALA A 261 20.22 11.51 3.08
CA ALA A 261 21.27 12.26 3.77
C ALA A 261 21.32 13.74 3.39
N GLY A 262 21.75 14.58 4.33
CA GLY A 262 21.82 16.04 4.18
C GLY A 262 20.50 16.71 4.55
N LYS A 263 19.94 17.51 3.65
CA LYS A 263 18.82 18.42 3.90
C LYS A 263 17.55 17.74 4.43
N GLY A 264 17.31 16.48 4.08
CA GLY A 264 16.19 15.68 4.62
C GLY A 264 16.33 15.47 6.12
N VAL A 265 17.50 14.99 6.58
CA VAL A 265 17.80 14.82 8.00
C VAL A 265 17.70 16.15 8.76
N GLU A 266 18.25 17.23 8.22
CA GLU A 266 18.19 18.57 8.83
C GLU A 266 16.77 19.14 8.92
N LEU A 267 15.89 18.80 7.98
CA LEU A 267 14.46 19.16 8.03
C LEU A 267 13.74 18.36 9.12
N VAL A 268 13.94 17.05 9.17
CA VAL A 268 13.32 16.18 10.18
C VAL A 268 13.79 16.53 11.59
N GLU A 269 15.08 16.83 11.76
CA GLU A 269 15.67 17.27 13.04
C GLU A 269 15.03 18.59 13.53
N ARG A 270 14.87 19.58 12.64
CA ARG A 270 14.20 20.86 12.96
C ARG A 270 12.69 20.71 13.20
N TYR A 271 12.03 19.81 12.48
CA TYR A 271 10.62 19.46 12.72
C TYR A 271 10.40 18.95 14.15
N PHE A 272 11.21 17.98 14.60
CA PHE A 272 11.10 17.45 15.96
C PHE A 272 11.46 18.48 17.04
N LEU A 273 12.45 19.36 16.80
CA LEU A 273 12.71 20.52 17.68
C LEU A 273 11.47 21.43 17.79
N GLY A 274 10.79 21.70 16.68
CA GLY A 274 9.55 22.46 16.64
C GLY A 274 8.39 21.81 17.40
N LYS A 275 8.31 20.47 17.38
CA LYS A 275 7.41 19.65 18.21
C LYS A 275 7.90 19.45 19.67
N ALA A 276 8.80 20.32 20.13
CA ALA A 276 9.35 20.35 21.50
C ALA A 276 10.10 19.08 21.94
N PHE A 277 10.62 18.29 21.01
CA PHE A 277 11.57 17.22 21.35
C PHE A 277 12.92 17.80 21.78
N THR A 278 13.59 17.10 22.69
CA THR A 278 14.92 17.43 23.21
C THR A 278 15.91 16.33 22.85
N TYR A 279 17.18 16.67 22.57
CA TYR A 279 18.19 15.65 22.31
C TYR A 279 18.42 14.76 23.54
N THR A 280 18.54 13.46 23.31
CA THR A 280 18.80 12.47 24.39
C THR A 280 20.27 12.43 24.83
N ARG A 281 21.18 12.88 23.96
CA ARG A 281 22.63 13.01 24.18
C ARG A 281 23.14 14.27 23.43
N PRO A 282 24.34 14.80 23.71
CA PRO A 282 24.88 15.97 23.00
C PRO A 282 24.95 15.74 21.47
N ARG A 283 24.59 16.77 20.68
CA ARG A 283 24.44 16.65 19.22
C ARG A 283 25.76 16.30 18.51
N GLU A 284 26.87 16.72 19.10
CA GLU A 284 28.23 16.47 18.67
C GLU A 284 28.66 14.99 18.81
N GLU A 285 28.01 14.23 19.69
CA GLU A 285 28.24 12.79 19.91
C GLU A 285 27.40 11.91 18.96
N MET A 286 26.51 12.52 18.17
CA MET A 286 25.49 11.86 17.33
C MET A 286 25.90 11.95 15.85
N HIS A 287 26.96 11.23 15.49
CA HIS A 287 27.54 11.28 14.15
C HIS A 287 27.86 9.89 13.57
N GLY A 288 27.77 9.75 12.25
CA GLY A 288 28.09 8.52 11.53
C GLY A 288 27.06 7.42 11.79
N ASN A 289 27.40 6.48 12.68
CA ASN A 289 26.62 5.27 12.93
C ASN A 289 25.60 5.42 14.07
N ILE A 290 25.67 6.53 14.82
CA ILE A 290 24.80 6.82 15.95
C ILE A 290 23.64 7.66 15.44
N GLU A 291 22.40 7.22 15.69
CA GLU A 291 21.21 7.96 15.30
C GLU A 291 21.10 9.32 16.01
N VAL A 292 20.41 10.27 15.38
CA VAL A 292 20.02 11.52 16.05
C VAL A 292 18.77 11.25 16.89
N SER A 293 18.99 10.67 18.08
CA SER A 293 17.98 10.34 19.08
C SER A 293 17.47 11.54 19.90
N MET A 294 16.17 11.82 19.79
CA MET A 294 15.45 12.88 20.49
C MET A 294 14.28 12.31 21.33
N GLN A 295 13.81 13.03 22.34
CA GLN A 295 12.70 12.60 23.21
C GLN A 295 11.75 13.75 23.58
N SER A 296 10.46 13.43 23.70
CA SER A 296 9.40 14.28 24.24
C SER A 296 8.56 13.44 25.21
N GLY A 297 8.78 13.66 26.51
CA GLY A 297 8.19 12.81 27.55
C GLY A 297 8.65 11.35 27.44
N PRO A 298 7.74 10.36 27.39
CA PRO A 298 8.07 8.95 27.22
C PRO A 298 8.34 8.56 25.75
N LEU A 299 7.87 9.35 24.78
CA LEU A 299 8.07 9.12 23.35
C LEU A 299 9.49 9.54 22.94
N SER A 300 10.17 8.71 22.16
CA SER A 300 11.49 8.99 21.60
C SER A 300 11.57 8.64 20.13
N VAL A 301 12.39 9.39 19.39
CA VAL A 301 12.59 9.21 17.94
C VAL A 301 14.08 9.24 17.61
N GLY A 302 14.56 8.27 16.86
CA GLY A 302 15.90 8.27 16.25
C GLY A 302 15.81 8.68 14.78
N ILE A 303 16.57 9.69 14.36
CA ILE A 303 16.65 10.08 12.94
C ILE A 303 17.92 9.50 12.33
N HIS A 304 17.84 8.85 11.16
CA HIS A 304 18.98 8.27 10.47
C HIS A 304 19.00 8.54 8.96
N ALA A 305 20.19 8.75 8.42
CA ALA A 305 20.42 8.83 6.99
C ALA A 305 20.41 7.44 6.32
N THR A 306 19.77 7.30 5.17
CA THR A 306 19.64 6.02 4.42
C THR A 306 20.93 5.48 3.80
N ASN A 307 21.97 6.32 3.63
CA ASN A 307 23.18 6.01 2.87
C ASN A 307 24.38 5.50 3.70
N HIS A 308 24.14 5.04 4.94
CA HIS A 308 25.19 4.54 5.83
C HIS A 308 25.08 3.01 5.97
N ASP A 309 26.08 2.27 5.47
CA ASP A 309 26.13 0.80 5.48
C ASP A 309 26.62 0.19 6.82
N ALA A 310 26.94 1.02 7.81
CA ALA A 310 27.46 0.59 9.10
C ALA A 310 26.34 0.21 10.10
N ILE A 311 26.69 -0.56 11.13
CA ILE A 311 25.76 -0.97 12.20
C ILE A 311 25.24 0.27 12.94
N ILE A 312 23.92 0.46 12.90
CA ILE A 312 23.22 1.58 13.51
C ILE A 312 23.13 1.40 15.03
N GLU A 313 23.62 2.37 15.79
CA GLU A 313 23.50 2.40 17.25
C GLU A 313 22.27 3.22 17.67
N THR A 314 21.24 2.50 18.10
CA THR A 314 19.94 3.05 18.53
C THR A 314 19.94 3.42 20.02
N TYR A 315 19.25 4.49 20.40
CA TYR A 315 19.10 4.92 21.80
C TYR A 315 18.26 3.96 22.65
N ARG A 316 17.20 3.38 22.08
CA ARG A 316 16.34 2.36 22.71
C ARG A 316 15.97 1.29 21.68
N PRO A 317 15.42 0.13 22.09
CA PRO A 317 14.88 -0.84 21.15
C PRO A 317 13.71 -0.24 20.34
N PRO A 318 13.85 -0.06 19.01
CA PRO A 318 12.80 0.53 18.19
C PRO A 318 11.56 -0.39 18.09
N ALA A 319 10.40 0.23 17.95
CA ALA A 319 9.13 -0.44 17.65
C ALA A 319 8.95 -0.65 16.13
N ALA A 320 9.33 0.34 15.32
CA ALA A 320 9.31 0.28 13.86
C ALA A 320 10.33 1.25 13.25
N ILE A 321 10.55 1.11 11.94
CA ILE A 321 11.22 2.09 11.08
C ILE A 321 10.16 2.76 10.21
N LEU A 322 10.14 4.09 10.17
CA LEU A 322 9.37 4.89 9.20
C LEU A 322 10.31 5.33 8.08
N ALA A 323 10.03 4.88 6.85
CA ALA A 323 10.77 5.31 5.66
C ALA A 323 10.03 6.50 5.03
N LEU A 324 10.68 7.67 5.01
CA LEU A 324 10.08 8.93 4.55
C LEU A 324 10.26 9.20 3.05
N ASP A 325 11.12 8.48 2.34
CA ASP A 325 11.41 8.75 0.93
C ASP A 325 11.91 7.52 0.15
N SER A 326 12.06 7.72 -1.16
CA SER A 326 12.53 6.75 -2.16
C SER A 326 13.95 6.23 -1.93
N SER A 327 14.76 6.88 -1.07
CA SER A 327 16.16 6.51 -0.85
C SER A 327 16.35 5.34 0.13
N PHE A 328 15.29 4.96 0.84
CA PHE A 328 15.33 3.85 1.78
C PHE A 328 15.41 2.50 1.06
N ASN A 329 16.43 1.71 1.39
CA ASN A 329 16.71 0.40 0.80
C ASN A 329 16.80 -0.68 1.89
N THR A 330 15.94 -1.70 1.83
CA THR A 330 15.93 -2.80 2.81
C THR A 330 16.99 -3.87 2.58
N LEU A 331 17.66 -3.85 1.41
CA LEU A 331 18.80 -4.70 1.11
C LEU A 331 20.13 -4.14 1.67
N SER A 332 20.14 -2.95 2.29
CA SER A 332 21.36 -2.40 2.89
C SER A 332 21.77 -3.22 4.13
N PRO A 333 23.08 -3.50 4.32
CA PRO A 333 23.54 -4.30 5.46
C PRO A 333 23.18 -3.70 6.82
N SER A 334 23.14 -2.37 6.91
CA SER A 334 22.77 -1.63 8.12
C SER A 334 21.30 -1.81 8.50
N VAL A 335 20.38 -1.65 7.54
CA VAL A 335 18.94 -1.88 7.76
C VAL A 335 18.66 -3.36 8.00
N GLY A 336 19.29 -4.28 7.26
CA GLY A 336 19.17 -5.72 7.49
C GLY A 336 19.63 -6.14 8.88
N HIS A 337 20.75 -5.58 9.38
CA HIS A 337 21.20 -5.79 10.74
C HIS A 337 20.24 -5.20 11.78
N LEU A 338 19.82 -3.95 11.62
CA LEU A 338 18.87 -3.29 12.52
C LEU A 338 17.55 -4.07 12.64
N ARG A 339 17.01 -4.56 11.50
CA ARG A 339 15.74 -5.29 11.44
C ARG A 339 15.81 -6.71 12.02
N SER A 340 16.98 -7.35 11.97
CA SER A 340 17.19 -8.68 12.55
C SER A 340 17.56 -8.63 14.02
N THR A 341 18.35 -7.64 14.46
CA THR A 341 18.69 -7.41 15.88
C THR A 341 17.46 -7.11 16.74
N TYR A 342 16.48 -6.39 16.18
CA TYR A 342 15.22 -6.05 16.87
C TYR A 342 14.00 -6.83 16.34
N ALA A 343 14.22 -8.03 15.81
CA ALA A 343 13.15 -8.95 15.44
C ALA A 343 12.31 -9.35 16.67
N ARG A 344 10.98 -9.43 16.50
CA ARG A 344 10.01 -9.75 17.57
C ARG A 344 9.08 -10.86 17.10
N ASN A 345 8.84 -11.87 17.95
CA ASN A 345 7.88 -12.95 17.69
C ASN A 345 8.09 -13.70 16.35
N GLY A 346 9.34 -13.81 15.89
CA GLY A 346 9.70 -14.44 14.61
C GLY A 346 9.59 -13.53 13.39
N ASN A 347 9.06 -12.31 13.54
CA ASN A 347 9.00 -11.29 12.50
C ASN A 347 10.20 -10.34 12.59
N LEU A 348 10.68 -9.84 11.46
CA LEU A 348 11.65 -8.74 11.43
C LEU A 348 11.02 -7.46 12.00
N LEU A 349 11.85 -6.51 12.44
CA LEU A 349 11.40 -5.16 12.81
C LEU A 349 10.57 -4.57 11.64
N PRO A 350 9.34 -4.11 11.88
CA PRO A 350 8.47 -3.63 10.82
C PRO A 350 9.01 -2.33 10.23
N VAL A 351 8.88 -2.21 8.91
CA VAL A 351 9.11 -0.99 8.16
C VAL A 351 7.78 -0.50 7.63
N VAL A 352 7.48 0.77 7.83
CA VAL A 352 6.32 1.44 7.23
C VAL A 352 6.83 2.50 6.26
N HIS A 353 6.54 2.33 4.98
CA HIS A 353 6.87 3.27 3.92
C HIS A 353 5.74 4.30 3.80
N LEU A 354 6.04 5.59 3.99
CA LEU A 354 5.08 6.68 3.84
C LEU A 354 5.14 7.19 2.39
N ILE A 355 4.17 6.85 1.56
CA ILE A 355 4.24 7.04 0.10
C ILE A 355 3.17 8.03 -0.35
N ILE A 356 3.54 9.08 -1.10
CA ILE A 356 2.56 9.97 -1.73
C ILE A 356 1.95 9.25 -2.94
N SER A 357 0.61 9.13 -2.99
CA SER A 357 -0.09 8.46 -4.10
C SER A 357 0.30 9.05 -5.46
N ASN A 358 0.46 8.19 -6.46
CA ASN A 358 0.79 8.54 -7.86
C ASN A 358 2.05 9.42 -8.06
N SER A 359 2.89 9.57 -7.03
CA SER A 359 4.18 10.27 -7.11
C SER A 359 5.28 9.43 -7.78
N SER A 360 6.38 10.08 -8.15
CA SER A 360 7.64 9.46 -8.60
C SER A 360 8.12 8.37 -7.64
N GLU A 361 8.07 8.60 -6.34
CA GLU A 361 8.38 7.61 -5.30
C GLU A 361 7.46 6.38 -5.35
N HIS A 362 6.14 6.59 -5.49
CA HIS A 362 5.17 5.50 -5.62
C HIS A 362 5.49 4.65 -6.85
N ILE A 363 5.54 5.31 -8.01
CA ILE A 363 5.74 4.66 -9.31
C ILE A 363 7.07 3.90 -9.33
N GLN A 364 8.16 4.51 -8.84
CA GLN A 364 9.48 3.89 -8.78
C GLN A 364 9.50 2.55 -8.04
N ARG A 365 8.66 2.38 -7.00
CA ARG A 365 8.56 1.13 -6.21
C ARG A 365 7.66 0.07 -6.87
N CYS A 366 6.83 0.46 -7.83
CA CYS A 366 5.97 -0.44 -8.61
C CYS A 366 6.65 -0.94 -9.92
N LEU A 367 7.77 -0.33 -10.34
CA LEU A 367 8.46 -0.70 -11.58
C LEU A 367 9.19 -2.05 -11.49
N PRO A 368 9.21 -2.85 -12.57
CA PRO A 368 10.05 -4.05 -12.68
C PRO A 368 11.55 -3.71 -12.76
N ASP A 369 12.40 -4.72 -12.59
CA ASP A 369 13.86 -4.55 -12.60
C ASP A 369 14.37 -4.42 -14.04
N LEU A 370 14.43 -3.17 -14.51
CA LEU A 370 14.83 -2.81 -15.88
C LEU A 370 16.21 -2.12 -15.93
N PRO A 371 16.93 -2.19 -17.06
CA PRO A 371 18.10 -1.35 -17.34
C PRO A 371 17.83 0.12 -17.05
N GLU A 372 18.80 0.84 -16.47
CA GLU A 372 18.57 2.17 -15.90
C GLU A 372 17.89 3.15 -16.88
N THR A 373 18.34 3.22 -18.14
CA THR A 373 17.74 4.07 -19.18
C THR A 373 16.27 3.72 -19.43
N GLN A 374 15.93 2.44 -19.59
CA GLN A 374 14.55 1.99 -19.81
C GLN A 374 13.68 2.24 -18.57
N ARG A 375 14.23 2.00 -17.37
CA ARG A 375 13.56 2.30 -16.10
C ARG A 375 13.26 3.79 -15.95
N LEU A 376 14.19 4.66 -16.34
CA LEU A 376 14.01 6.12 -16.32
C LEU A 376 12.97 6.58 -17.36
N MET A 377 13.02 6.05 -18.59
CA MET A 377 12.01 6.33 -19.62
C MET A 377 10.61 5.92 -19.15
N LEU A 378 10.47 4.71 -18.60
CA LEU A 378 9.19 4.19 -18.10
C LEU A 378 8.70 4.99 -16.89
N LEU A 379 9.58 5.31 -15.92
CA LEU A 379 9.23 6.15 -14.77
C LEU A 379 8.71 7.52 -15.22
N VAL A 380 9.43 8.20 -16.11
CA VAL A 380 9.02 9.52 -16.62
C VAL A 380 7.71 9.44 -17.41
N HIS A 381 7.51 8.41 -18.23
CA HIS A 381 6.26 8.17 -18.98
C HIS A 381 5.06 8.01 -18.03
N ILE A 382 5.19 7.18 -17.00
CA ILE A 382 4.10 6.93 -16.07
C ILE A 382 3.82 8.17 -15.20
N VAL A 383 4.85 8.87 -14.70
CA VAL A 383 4.66 10.10 -13.92
C VAL A 383 4.02 11.21 -14.77
N ASP A 384 4.37 11.32 -16.06
CA ASP A 384 3.73 12.28 -16.98
C ASP A 384 2.24 11.93 -17.22
N SER A 385 1.92 10.64 -17.33
CA SER A 385 0.54 10.16 -17.52
C SER A 385 -0.36 10.26 -16.27
N LEU A 386 0.21 10.15 -15.07
CA LEU A 386 -0.52 10.23 -13.78
C LEU A 386 -0.45 11.62 -13.14
N ARG A 387 -0.03 12.64 -13.89
CA ARG A 387 0.16 14.01 -13.41
C ARG A 387 -1.11 14.61 -12.79
N ASP A 388 -2.26 14.39 -13.44
CA ASP A 388 -3.53 14.99 -13.00
C ASP A 388 -4.07 14.28 -11.73
N LEU A 389 -3.83 12.97 -11.61
CA LEU A 389 -4.16 12.09 -10.46
C LEU A 389 -3.13 12.13 -9.31
N LEU A 390 -2.16 13.03 -9.38
CA LEU A 390 -1.02 13.08 -8.48
C LEU A 390 -1.45 13.39 -7.04
N GLY A 391 -1.16 12.50 -6.09
CA GLY A 391 -1.53 12.67 -4.69
C GLY A 391 -3.02 12.49 -4.39
N ASP A 392 -3.79 11.95 -5.32
CA ASP A 392 -5.18 11.54 -5.06
C ASP A 392 -5.22 10.12 -4.51
N LEU A 393 -6.13 9.89 -3.56
CA LEU A 393 -6.23 8.64 -2.82
C LEU A 393 -7.24 7.67 -3.46
N GLN A 394 -7.01 6.37 -3.29
CA GLN A 394 -7.95 5.32 -3.67
C GLN A 394 -9.26 5.38 -2.86
N ASP A 395 -10.33 4.81 -3.42
CA ASP A 395 -11.72 4.93 -2.94
C ASP A 395 -11.94 4.44 -1.49
N ASP A 396 -11.08 3.54 -1.00
CA ASP A 396 -11.11 2.94 0.35
C ASP A 396 -10.02 3.46 1.29
N ALA A 397 -9.18 4.40 0.85
CA ALA A 397 -8.11 4.97 1.67
C ALA A 397 -8.65 5.72 2.89
N LEU A 398 -7.89 5.66 3.98
CA LEU A 398 -8.16 6.39 5.21
C LEU A 398 -7.74 7.87 5.08
N SER A 399 -8.19 8.70 6.02
CA SER A 399 -7.59 10.03 6.19
C SER A 399 -6.27 9.95 6.95
N VAL A 400 -5.40 10.95 6.76
CA VAL A 400 -4.07 11.04 7.39
C VAL A 400 -4.10 10.93 8.93
N GLN A 401 -5.21 11.33 9.56
CA GLN A 401 -5.46 11.16 11.00
C GLN A 401 -5.77 9.70 11.35
N GLU A 402 -6.65 9.05 10.59
CA GLU A 402 -7.05 7.65 10.79
C GLU A 402 -5.88 6.70 10.53
N ASP A 403 -5.05 6.96 9.51
CA ASP A 403 -3.79 6.26 9.27
C ASP A 403 -2.84 6.35 10.47
N ALA A 404 -2.75 7.52 11.11
CA ALA A 404 -1.91 7.71 12.31
C ALA A 404 -2.47 6.96 13.54
N GLU A 405 -3.79 6.89 13.70
CA GLU A 405 -4.46 6.15 14.77
C GLU A 405 -4.33 4.62 14.61
N GLU A 406 -4.49 4.10 13.39
CA GLU A 406 -4.26 2.68 13.07
C GLU A 406 -2.77 2.31 13.20
N LEU A 407 -1.86 3.13 12.65
CA LEU A 407 -0.42 2.93 12.80
C LEU A 407 0.01 2.90 14.28
N PHE A 408 -0.49 3.83 15.10
CA PHE A 408 -0.26 3.82 16.54
C PHE A 408 -0.76 2.53 17.20
N THR A 409 -1.95 2.07 16.83
CA THR A 409 -2.53 0.81 17.32
C THR A 409 -1.63 -0.40 17.01
N TYR A 410 -1.03 -0.44 15.82
CA TYR A 410 -0.10 -1.53 15.44
C TYR A 410 1.26 -1.44 16.13
N LEU A 411 1.78 -0.23 16.36
CA LEU A 411 3.04 -0.01 17.09
C LEU A 411 2.99 -0.51 18.54
N LEU A 412 1.79 -0.60 19.12
CA LEU A 412 1.54 -1.21 20.44
C LEU A 412 1.22 -2.71 20.38
N SER A 413 1.01 -3.29 19.20
CA SER A 413 0.64 -4.70 19.03
C SER A 413 1.83 -5.65 19.18
N GLU A 414 1.58 -6.87 19.67
CA GLU A 414 2.62 -7.91 19.74
C GLU A 414 2.90 -8.57 18.37
N ASN A 415 1.99 -8.46 17.39
CA ASN A 415 2.12 -9.06 16.07
C ASN A 415 1.65 -8.12 14.96
N PHE A 416 2.52 -7.17 14.63
CA PHE A 416 2.31 -6.14 13.62
C PHE A 416 1.76 -6.66 12.28
N LYS A 417 2.22 -7.84 11.80
CA LYS A 417 1.75 -8.44 10.54
C LYS A 417 0.30 -8.95 10.63
N ALA A 418 -0.14 -9.41 11.81
CA ALA A 418 -1.50 -9.91 11.99
C ALA A 418 -2.51 -8.81 12.35
N SER A 419 -2.05 -7.64 12.83
CA SER A 419 -2.90 -6.51 13.17
C SER A 419 -3.15 -5.55 12.00
N TRP A 420 -2.24 -5.50 11.02
CA TRP A 420 -2.30 -4.55 9.90
C TRP A 420 -3.61 -4.69 9.11
N ASN A 421 -4.47 -3.66 9.17
CA ASN A 421 -5.73 -3.58 8.44
C ASN A 421 -5.83 -2.38 7.47
N ILE A 422 -4.84 -1.46 7.47
CA ILE A 422 -4.75 -0.37 6.50
C ILE A 422 -4.79 -0.93 5.07
N PRO A 423 -5.64 -0.38 4.17
CA PRO A 423 -5.79 -0.84 2.79
C PRO A 423 -4.46 -1.02 2.05
N THR A 424 -4.39 -2.07 1.24
CA THR A 424 -3.26 -2.26 0.33
C THR A 424 -3.35 -1.27 -0.82
N ILE A 425 -2.24 -0.60 -1.14
CA ILE A 425 -2.16 0.33 -2.26
C ILE A 425 -2.48 -0.41 -3.58
N GLU A 426 -3.42 0.12 -4.35
CA GLU A 426 -3.88 -0.50 -5.60
C GLU A 426 -2.74 -0.57 -6.66
N PRO A 427 -2.61 -1.69 -7.40
CA PRO A 427 -1.61 -1.80 -8.47
C PRO A 427 -1.82 -0.76 -9.58
N LEU A 428 -0.73 -0.19 -10.06
CA LEU A 428 -0.75 0.68 -11.25
C LEU A 428 -1.14 -0.14 -12.49
N HIS A 429 -2.23 0.26 -13.14
CA HIS A 429 -2.79 -0.42 -14.32
C HIS A 429 -1.94 -0.14 -15.58
N ILE A 430 -0.79 -0.82 -15.68
CA ILE A 430 0.16 -0.67 -16.79
C ILE A 430 -0.25 -1.58 -17.95
N LEU A 431 -0.92 -1.01 -18.96
CA LEU A 431 -1.28 -1.70 -20.20
C LEU A 431 -0.13 -1.63 -21.22
N VAL A 432 0.17 -2.74 -21.91
CA VAL A 432 1.13 -2.74 -23.01
C VAL A 432 0.42 -2.43 -24.33
N SER A 433 0.89 -1.42 -25.04
CA SER A 433 0.30 -0.98 -26.30
C SER A 433 0.62 -1.93 -27.44
N ASP A 434 -0.26 -2.88 -27.74
CA ASP A 434 -0.03 -4.01 -28.66
C ASP A 434 -0.02 -3.64 -30.16
N SER A 435 0.28 -2.37 -30.49
CA SER A 435 0.22 -1.80 -31.84
C SER A 435 1.57 -1.26 -32.32
N LEU A 436 2.32 -2.12 -33.02
CA LEU A 436 3.46 -1.73 -33.88
C LEU A 436 3.24 -2.24 -35.32
N GLU A 437 2.49 -1.47 -36.11
CA GLU A 437 2.65 -1.44 -37.56
C GLU A 437 3.57 -0.24 -37.90
N PRO A 438 4.82 -0.46 -38.34
CA PRO A 438 5.75 0.62 -38.62
C PRO A 438 5.36 1.34 -39.93
N GLN A 439 4.66 2.48 -39.80
CA GLN A 439 4.34 3.30 -40.97
C GLN A 439 5.60 3.97 -41.58
N ASN A 440 6.16 3.29 -42.57
CA ASN A 440 7.11 3.88 -43.53
C ASN A 440 6.41 4.94 -44.39
N SER A 441 6.36 6.19 -43.93
CA SER A 441 5.89 7.33 -44.72
C SER A 441 7.06 8.05 -45.43
N LEU A 442 7.52 7.50 -46.55
CA LEU A 442 8.47 8.16 -47.46
C LEU A 442 8.06 8.04 -48.93
N SER A 443 7.18 8.94 -49.39
CA SER A 443 7.24 9.45 -50.77
C SER A 443 6.32 10.67 -51.00
N ALA A 444 6.94 11.73 -51.54
CA ALA A 444 6.39 12.80 -52.40
C ALA A 444 6.38 14.22 -51.82
N PHE A 445 7.52 14.90 -51.94
CA PHE A 445 7.52 16.31 -52.33
C PHE A 445 7.11 16.40 -53.81
N ASP A 446 6.10 17.22 -54.16
CA ASP A 446 6.35 18.46 -54.91
C ASP A 446 5.13 19.43 -54.89
N ALA A 447 5.45 20.72 -54.67
CA ALA A 447 4.75 22.02 -54.81
C ALA A 447 3.26 22.17 -55.28
N PRO A 448 2.65 23.39 -55.16
CA PRO A 448 2.98 24.56 -54.32
C PRO A 448 1.79 25.15 -53.51
N GLN A 449 2.09 26.00 -52.51
CA GLN A 449 1.10 26.89 -51.88
C GLN A 449 0.71 28.09 -52.78
N PRO A 450 -0.37 28.82 -52.41
CA PRO A 450 -0.10 30.13 -51.80
C PRO A 450 -0.99 30.47 -50.57
N SER A 451 -0.32 30.67 -49.43
CA SER A 451 -0.43 31.82 -48.52
C SER A 451 -1.76 32.63 -48.42
N ALA A 452 -2.28 32.75 -47.19
CA ALA A 452 -2.19 33.95 -46.34
C ALA A 452 -3.47 34.28 -45.54
N ALA A 453 -3.29 34.58 -44.25
CA ALA A 453 -4.25 35.12 -43.27
C ALA A 453 -5.52 34.27 -42.98
N GLY A 454 -6.02 34.18 -41.76
CA GLY A 454 -5.47 34.68 -40.48
C GLY A 454 -6.57 34.80 -39.41
N LEU A 455 -6.15 34.62 -38.15
CA LEU A 455 -6.84 35.03 -36.91
C LEU A 455 -8.05 34.22 -36.37
N SER A 456 -7.86 33.86 -35.10
CA SER A 456 -8.82 34.01 -33.98
C SER A 456 -9.86 32.92 -33.69
N MET A 457 -9.51 32.09 -32.71
CA MET A 457 -10.17 31.96 -31.40
C MET A 457 -11.65 32.39 -31.27
N ASN A 458 -12.42 31.44 -30.77
CA ASN A 458 -13.82 31.53 -30.33
C ASN A 458 -14.14 32.68 -29.36
N LYS A 459 -15.33 33.28 -29.48
CA LYS A 459 -16.34 33.33 -28.39
C LYS A 459 -17.70 33.90 -28.83
N ARG A 460 -18.72 33.02 -28.79
CA ARG A 460 -20.18 33.22 -28.55
C ARG A 460 -20.87 34.51 -29.03
N LEU A 461 -21.90 34.33 -29.86
CA LEU A 461 -23.21 34.95 -29.66
C LEU A 461 -24.31 33.96 -30.07
N PHE A 462 -25.37 33.83 -29.27
CA PHE A 462 -26.48 32.89 -29.50
C PHE A 462 -27.81 33.58 -29.19
N ASP A 463 -28.61 33.82 -30.22
CA ASP A 463 -30.05 34.09 -30.27
C ASP A 463 -30.42 34.10 -31.79
N SER A 464 -31.60 33.75 -32.28
CA SER A 464 -32.89 33.59 -31.62
C SER A 464 -33.86 32.73 -32.46
N MET A 465 -34.78 32.06 -31.76
CA MET A 465 -36.15 31.64 -32.14
C MET A 465 -36.47 31.01 -33.51
N ASP A 466 -37.20 29.88 -33.42
CA ASP A 466 -38.37 29.46 -34.19
C ASP A 466 -38.47 29.81 -35.69
N THR A 467 -38.76 28.80 -36.52
CA THR A 467 -40.13 28.55 -37.05
C THR A 467 -40.18 27.26 -37.86
N ASP A 468 -41.36 26.65 -37.84
CA ASP A 468 -41.82 25.47 -38.56
C ASP A 468 -41.66 25.51 -40.10
N SER A 469 -41.62 24.30 -40.69
CA SER A 469 -42.20 23.95 -42.00
C SER A 469 -41.60 24.37 -43.36
N GLN A 470 -41.69 23.37 -44.27
CA GLN A 470 -41.94 23.42 -45.72
C GLN A 470 -40.82 23.53 -46.79
N ASP A 471 -40.81 22.45 -47.58
CA ASP A 471 -40.87 22.39 -49.05
C ASP A 471 -39.66 22.71 -49.96
N THR A 472 -39.20 21.61 -50.57
CA THR A 472 -38.88 21.45 -52.00
C THR A 472 -38.13 22.57 -52.72
N LYS A 473 -36.89 22.28 -53.13
CA LYS A 473 -36.43 22.71 -54.45
C LYS A 473 -35.50 21.71 -55.13
N ARG A 474 -36.02 21.09 -56.19
CA ARG A 474 -35.24 20.29 -57.15
C ARG A 474 -34.25 21.20 -57.88
N GLN A 475 -32.98 20.82 -57.92
CA GLN A 475 -32.01 21.35 -58.89
C GLN A 475 -31.05 20.21 -59.25
N ARG A 476 -31.38 19.37 -60.23
CA ARG A 476 -31.22 19.54 -61.68
C ARG A 476 -30.00 18.73 -62.14
N LEU A 477 -30.27 17.51 -62.61
CA LEU A 477 -29.34 16.68 -63.36
C LEU A 477 -28.66 17.50 -64.47
N HIS A 478 -27.33 17.53 -64.49
CA HIS A 478 -26.60 17.92 -65.68
C HIS A 478 -26.24 16.65 -66.45
N VAL A 479 -26.92 16.42 -67.56
CA VAL A 479 -26.63 15.35 -68.51
C VAL A 479 -25.30 15.67 -69.20
N SER A 480 -24.38 14.71 -69.23
CA SER A 480 -23.18 14.80 -70.07
C SER A 480 -23.58 14.79 -71.54
N GLN A 481 -23.32 15.90 -72.23
CA GLN A 481 -23.24 15.92 -73.68
C GLN A 481 -21.78 15.75 -74.08
N GLU A 482 -21.45 14.64 -74.74
CA GLU A 482 -20.53 14.72 -75.87
C GLU A 482 -20.86 13.60 -76.86
N ALA A 483 -21.28 14.01 -78.06
CA ALA A 483 -21.64 13.11 -79.13
C ALA A 483 -20.66 13.29 -80.30
N SER A 484 -19.98 12.20 -80.63
CA SER A 484 -19.65 11.81 -82.01
C SER A 484 -18.99 12.85 -82.92
N GLN A 485 -17.69 12.67 -83.16
CA GLN A 485 -17.17 12.74 -84.53
C GLN A 485 -16.54 11.40 -84.92
N VAL A 486 -16.94 10.91 -86.09
CA VAL A 486 -16.47 9.67 -86.72
C VAL A 486 -16.17 9.98 -88.17
N THR A 487 -14.96 9.66 -88.64
CA THR A 487 -14.70 9.32 -90.04
C THR A 487 -13.43 8.47 -90.18
N ASP A 488 -13.63 7.23 -90.62
CA ASP A 488 -12.84 6.42 -91.56
C ASP A 488 -11.30 6.46 -91.54
N SER A 489 -10.60 5.32 -91.50
CA SER A 489 -10.65 4.33 -92.59
C SER A 489 -10.19 2.90 -92.18
N SER A 490 -10.70 1.90 -92.93
CA SER A 490 -10.31 0.47 -92.97
C SER A 490 -8.83 0.23 -93.39
N PRO A 491 -8.18 -0.96 -93.25
CA PRO A 491 -8.74 -2.31 -93.03
C PRO A 491 -7.96 -3.30 -92.12
N SER A 492 -8.48 -4.54 -92.05
CA SER A 492 -7.83 -5.82 -91.70
C SER A 492 -8.20 -6.45 -90.33
N GLY A 493 -8.49 -7.75 -90.36
CA GLY A 493 -9.05 -8.49 -89.23
C GLY A 493 -8.04 -8.82 -88.13
N SER A 494 -8.01 -8.01 -87.08
CA SER A 494 -7.47 -8.41 -85.76
C SER A 494 -8.16 -7.70 -84.57
N GLN A 495 -9.24 -6.95 -84.80
CA GLN A 495 -9.82 -6.05 -83.78
C GLN A 495 -10.81 -6.72 -82.81
N ASN A 496 -11.42 -7.86 -83.17
CA ASN A 496 -12.36 -8.56 -82.27
C ASN A 496 -11.69 -9.04 -80.97
N LEU A 497 -10.44 -9.52 -81.03
CA LEU A 497 -9.75 -10.03 -79.85
C LEU A 497 -9.44 -8.90 -78.85
N ASP A 498 -9.00 -7.74 -79.34
CA ASP A 498 -8.68 -6.55 -78.52
C ASP A 498 -9.92 -5.88 -77.91
N LEU A 499 -11.07 -5.93 -78.60
CA LEU A 499 -12.34 -5.45 -78.03
C LEU A 499 -12.86 -6.40 -76.94
N ILE A 500 -12.75 -7.72 -77.15
CA ILE A 500 -13.16 -8.75 -76.17
C ILE A 500 -12.27 -8.68 -74.93
N THR A 501 -10.94 -8.58 -75.05
CA THR A 501 -10.05 -8.44 -73.89
C THR A 501 -10.38 -7.18 -73.08
N LYS A 502 -10.60 -6.04 -73.75
CA LYS A 502 -11.03 -4.79 -73.07
C LYS A 502 -12.37 -4.96 -72.35
N LEU A 503 -13.37 -5.57 -72.98
CA LEU A 503 -14.66 -5.84 -72.33
C LEU A 503 -14.51 -6.75 -71.10
N THR A 504 -13.75 -7.85 -71.19
CA THR A 504 -13.50 -8.72 -70.03
C THR A 504 -12.73 -8.01 -68.91
N ALA A 505 -11.81 -7.10 -69.24
CA ALA A 505 -11.09 -6.29 -68.24
C ALA A 505 -12.04 -5.28 -67.54
N PHE A 506 -12.96 -4.65 -68.27
CA PHE A 506 -13.99 -3.79 -67.67
C PHE A 506 -14.99 -4.57 -66.82
N GLU A 507 -15.40 -5.77 -67.26
CA GLU A 507 -16.29 -6.65 -66.50
C GLU A 507 -15.63 -7.11 -65.19
N ASN A 508 -14.37 -7.56 -65.24
CA ASN A 508 -13.59 -7.92 -64.06
C ASN A 508 -13.46 -6.73 -63.09
N LYS A 509 -13.16 -5.52 -63.60
CA LYS A 509 -13.06 -4.30 -62.76
C LYS A 509 -14.41 -3.89 -62.15
N LEU A 510 -15.52 -4.16 -62.83
CA LEU A 510 -16.87 -3.93 -62.30
C LEU A 510 -17.21 -4.93 -61.18
N VAL A 511 -16.80 -6.19 -61.33
CA VAL A 511 -16.94 -7.23 -60.29
C VAL A 511 -16.08 -6.90 -59.07
N GLU A 512 -14.82 -6.52 -59.28
CA GLU A 512 -13.89 -6.09 -58.22
C GLU A 512 -14.42 -4.87 -57.45
N MET A 513 -14.94 -3.85 -58.16
CA MET A 513 -15.54 -2.68 -57.51
C MET A 513 -16.79 -3.05 -56.70
N LYS A 514 -17.60 -4.02 -57.17
CA LYS A 514 -18.75 -4.53 -56.41
C LYS A 514 -18.33 -5.34 -55.18
N SER A 515 -17.29 -6.18 -55.27
CA SER A 515 -16.79 -6.93 -54.10
C SER A 515 -16.18 -5.98 -53.06
N ASN A 516 -15.44 -4.97 -53.50
CA ASN A 516 -14.87 -3.97 -52.61
C ASN A 516 -15.96 -3.14 -51.93
N HIS A 517 -17.02 -2.75 -52.65
CA HIS A 517 -18.15 -2.04 -52.05
C HIS A 517 -18.96 -2.92 -51.08
N ALA A 518 -19.14 -4.21 -51.37
CA ALA A 518 -19.76 -5.15 -50.43
C ALA A 518 -18.94 -5.29 -49.14
N ALA A 519 -17.62 -5.46 -49.25
CA ALA A 519 -16.72 -5.51 -48.09
C ALA A 519 -16.69 -4.19 -47.29
N GLU A 520 -16.83 -3.04 -47.97
CA GLU A 520 -16.96 -1.73 -47.32
C GLU A 520 -18.28 -1.62 -46.52
N ILE A 521 -19.40 -2.10 -47.09
CA ILE A 521 -20.70 -2.15 -46.41
C ILE A 521 -20.64 -3.07 -45.18
N ASP A 522 -20.08 -4.27 -45.32
CA ASP A 522 -19.94 -5.21 -44.20
C ASP A 522 -19.07 -4.61 -43.08
N ARG A 523 -17.95 -3.95 -43.43
CA ARG A 523 -17.13 -3.20 -42.47
C ARG A 523 -17.92 -2.12 -41.75
N LEU A 524 -18.64 -1.26 -42.49
CA LEU A 524 -19.45 -0.19 -41.90
C LEU A 524 -20.60 -0.72 -41.03
N GLN A 525 -21.17 -1.89 -41.35
CA GLN A 525 -22.17 -2.54 -40.48
C GLN A 525 -21.52 -3.08 -39.21
N THR A 526 -20.34 -3.69 -39.28
CA THR A 526 -19.62 -4.15 -38.07
C THR A 526 -19.17 -3.00 -37.18
N THR A 527 -18.73 -1.87 -37.74
CA THR A 527 -18.35 -0.71 -36.94
C THR A 527 -19.57 -0.04 -36.31
N LEU A 528 -20.70 0.08 -37.03
CA LEU A 528 -21.96 0.57 -36.45
C LEU A 528 -22.43 -0.31 -35.29
N SER A 529 -22.48 -1.64 -35.45
CA SER A 529 -22.84 -2.57 -34.37
C SER A 529 -21.94 -2.38 -33.14
N SER A 530 -20.62 -2.33 -33.33
CA SER A 530 -19.67 -2.13 -32.21
C SER A 530 -19.81 -0.76 -31.53
N LEU A 531 -20.25 0.27 -32.25
CA LEU A 531 -20.54 1.59 -31.69
C LEU A 531 -21.86 1.61 -30.90
N GLU A 532 -22.87 0.88 -31.36
CA GLU A 532 -24.14 0.69 -30.66
C GLU A 532 -23.93 -0.10 -29.36
N ASP A 533 -23.21 -1.23 -29.42
CA ASP A 533 -22.85 -2.04 -28.25
C ASP A 533 -22.08 -1.22 -27.21
N ARG A 534 -21.05 -0.47 -27.65
CA ARG A 534 -20.26 0.42 -26.79
C ARG A 534 -21.07 1.60 -26.23
N SER A 535 -22.18 1.99 -26.88
CA SER A 535 -23.10 2.97 -26.30
C SER A 535 -23.99 2.35 -25.23
N ALA A 536 -24.58 1.19 -25.51
CA ALA A 536 -25.40 0.47 -24.54
C ALA A 536 -24.61 0.06 -23.29
N GLU A 537 -23.31 -0.20 -23.42
CA GLU A 537 -22.40 -0.43 -22.29
C GLU A 537 -22.15 0.84 -21.46
N ARG A 538 -21.82 1.97 -22.10
CA ARG A 538 -21.70 3.27 -21.41
C ARG A 538 -22.99 3.66 -20.70
N ASP A 539 -24.14 3.48 -21.33
CA ASP A 539 -25.43 3.89 -20.77
C ASP A 539 -25.77 3.08 -19.50
N LYS A 540 -25.42 1.78 -19.46
CA LYS A 540 -25.47 0.95 -18.23
C LYS A 540 -24.47 1.42 -17.17
N GLY A 541 -23.26 1.80 -17.58
CA GLY A 541 -22.26 2.37 -16.69
C GLY A 541 -22.77 3.63 -15.98
N TRP A 542 -23.41 4.54 -16.72
CA TRP A 542 -24.05 5.73 -16.17
C TRP A 542 -25.20 5.41 -15.21
N GLU A 543 -26.05 4.42 -15.51
CA GLU A 543 -27.15 3.99 -14.62
C GLU A 543 -26.62 3.44 -13.28
N VAL A 544 -25.60 2.57 -13.33
CA VAL A 544 -24.93 2.04 -12.11
C VAL A 544 -24.27 3.16 -11.31
N LEU A 545 -23.58 4.08 -11.98
CA LEU A 545 -22.89 5.20 -11.34
C LEU A 545 -23.89 6.16 -10.67
N GLN A 546 -25.00 6.49 -11.34
CA GLN A 546 -26.09 7.28 -10.76
C GLN A 546 -26.64 6.61 -9.49
N HIS A 547 -26.92 5.30 -9.53
CA HIS A 547 -27.40 4.58 -8.35
C HIS A 547 -26.39 4.54 -7.20
N ARG A 548 -25.07 4.48 -7.49
CA ARG A 548 -24.01 4.60 -6.47
C ARG A 548 -24.06 5.98 -5.80
N TYR A 549 -24.16 7.07 -6.58
CA TYR A 549 -24.25 8.43 -6.03
C TYR A 549 -25.54 8.71 -5.26
N GLU A 550 -26.68 8.22 -5.74
CA GLU A 550 -27.96 8.31 -5.02
C GLU A 550 -27.92 7.57 -3.68
N SER A 551 -27.24 6.43 -3.62
CA SER A 551 -27.06 5.64 -2.39
C SER A 551 -26.15 6.34 -1.41
N ARG A 552 -24.94 6.77 -1.85
CA ARG A 552 -23.99 7.55 -1.04
C ARG A 552 -24.61 8.82 -0.48
N THR A 553 -25.45 9.50 -1.27
CA THR A 553 -26.15 10.73 -0.82
C THR A 553 -27.19 10.42 0.27
N LYS A 554 -27.94 9.31 0.16
CA LYS A 554 -28.87 8.87 1.21
C LYS A 554 -28.12 8.53 2.50
N GLU A 555 -27.00 7.82 2.41
CA GLU A 555 -26.15 7.46 3.56
C GLU A 555 -25.58 8.72 4.23
N VAL A 556 -24.98 9.64 3.49
CA VAL A 556 -24.48 10.92 4.03
C VAL A 556 -25.58 11.72 4.74
N HIS A 557 -26.81 11.71 4.23
CA HIS A 557 -27.95 12.34 4.90
C HIS A 557 -28.36 11.60 6.20
N GLN A 558 -28.34 10.27 6.22
CA GLN A 558 -28.62 9.47 7.42
C GLN A 558 -27.56 9.73 8.50
N THR A 559 -26.27 9.61 8.17
CA THR A 559 -25.15 9.85 9.08
C THR A 559 -25.16 11.26 9.65
N ARG A 560 -25.48 12.29 8.83
CA ARG A 560 -25.67 13.67 9.33
C ARG A 560 -26.83 13.76 10.33
N GLN A 561 -27.96 13.11 10.05
CA GLN A 561 -29.11 13.12 10.96
C GLN A 561 -28.81 12.39 12.28
N GLU A 562 -28.05 11.30 12.25
CA GLU A 562 -27.62 10.56 13.44
C GLU A 562 -26.63 11.35 14.28
N ARG A 563 -25.62 11.95 13.65
CA ARG A 563 -24.70 12.90 14.28
C ARG A 563 -25.45 14.02 15.00
N ASP A 564 -26.42 14.64 14.33
CA ASP A 564 -27.19 15.74 14.91
C ASP A 564 -28.05 15.29 16.10
N LYS A 565 -28.70 14.11 16.01
CA LYS A 565 -29.40 13.49 17.15
C LYS A 565 -28.45 13.29 18.33
N LEU A 566 -27.31 12.63 18.12
CA LEU A 566 -26.30 12.33 19.13
C LEU A 566 -25.74 13.61 19.79
N VAL A 567 -25.51 14.69 19.02
CA VAL A 567 -25.11 15.99 19.56
C VAL A 567 -26.21 16.59 20.47
N THR A 568 -27.49 16.50 20.08
CA THR A 568 -28.58 16.97 20.95
C THR A 568 -28.79 16.10 22.20
N GLU A 569 -28.44 14.82 22.15
CA GLU A 569 -28.53 13.93 23.31
C GLU A 569 -27.35 14.15 24.26
N LYS A 570 -26.13 14.22 23.73
CA LYS A 570 -24.92 14.58 24.47
C LYS A 570 -25.11 15.87 25.26
N THR A 571 -25.50 16.96 24.59
CA THR A 571 -25.74 18.26 25.25
C THR A 571 -26.84 18.21 26.32
N LYS A 572 -27.93 17.43 26.11
CA LYS A 572 -28.95 17.19 27.15
C LYS A 572 -28.39 16.41 28.35
N THR A 573 -27.52 15.42 28.13
CA THR A 573 -26.90 14.65 29.23
C THR A 573 -25.87 15.49 30.00
N GLU A 574 -25.06 16.29 29.31
CA GLU A 574 -24.11 17.22 29.91
C GLU A 574 -24.83 18.28 30.76
N GLN A 575 -25.95 18.85 30.28
CA GLN A 575 -26.77 19.77 31.07
C GLN A 575 -27.39 19.11 32.31
N LYS A 576 -27.79 17.83 32.24
CA LYS A 576 -28.28 17.08 33.41
C LYS A 576 -27.16 16.83 34.42
N LEU A 577 -25.98 16.44 33.94
CA LEU A 577 -24.80 16.17 34.77
C LEU A 577 -24.32 17.45 35.47
N ALA A 578 -24.27 18.58 34.76
CA ALA A 578 -23.96 19.88 35.35
C ALA A 578 -24.94 20.25 36.48
N ARG A 579 -26.26 20.13 36.24
CA ARG A 579 -27.29 20.38 37.28
C ARG A 579 -27.15 19.45 38.49
N GLN A 580 -26.87 18.16 38.26
CA GLN A 580 -26.63 17.21 39.35
C GLN A 580 -25.36 17.55 40.13
N GLN A 581 -24.31 18.01 39.47
CA GLN A 581 -23.08 18.46 40.12
C GLN A 581 -23.31 19.72 40.96
N ASP A 582 -24.07 20.69 40.46
CA ASP A 582 -24.49 21.90 41.19
C ASP A 582 -25.39 21.59 42.40
N GLU A 583 -26.22 20.55 42.31
CA GLU A 583 -27.02 20.06 43.44
C GLU A 583 -26.14 19.33 44.47
N ILE A 584 -25.17 18.52 44.02
CA ILE A 584 -24.21 17.83 44.87
C ILE A 584 -23.28 18.83 45.60
N THR A 585 -22.88 19.95 44.98
CA THR A 585 -22.10 20.99 45.68
C THR A 585 -22.93 21.69 46.73
N LYS A 586 -24.16 22.15 46.41
CA LYS A 586 -25.09 22.74 47.39
C LYS A 586 -25.36 21.82 48.58
N LEU A 587 -25.66 20.54 48.33
CA LEU A 587 -25.89 19.55 49.40
C LEU A 587 -24.63 19.25 50.21
N LYS A 588 -23.42 19.42 49.65
CA LYS A 588 -22.17 19.35 50.41
C LYS A 588 -22.00 20.57 51.32
N ASP A 589 -22.32 21.76 50.82
CA ASP A 589 -22.19 23.03 51.56
C ASP A 589 -23.23 23.16 52.68
N GLU A 590 -24.49 22.77 52.42
CA GLU A 590 -25.51 22.63 53.46
C GLU A 590 -25.09 21.60 54.53
N ARG A 591 -24.48 20.48 54.11
CA ARG A 591 -23.99 19.45 55.03
C ARG A 591 -22.76 19.90 55.83
N THR A 592 -21.90 20.77 55.31
CA THR A 592 -20.78 21.34 56.09
C THR A 592 -21.29 22.39 57.07
N GLN A 593 -22.23 23.24 56.67
CA GLN A 593 -22.87 24.21 57.57
C GLN A 593 -23.60 23.50 58.72
N LEU A 594 -24.49 22.56 58.43
CA LEU A 594 -25.23 21.80 59.45
C LEU A 594 -24.30 21.00 60.39
N LYS A 595 -23.11 20.60 59.93
CA LYS A 595 -22.10 19.99 60.82
C LYS A 595 -21.48 21.02 61.76
N GLN A 596 -21.12 22.20 61.27
CA GLN A 596 -20.59 23.29 62.09
C GLN A 596 -21.61 23.74 63.14
N ASP A 597 -22.87 23.91 62.75
CA ASP A 597 -23.96 24.28 63.66
C ASP A 597 -24.17 23.20 64.75
N LEU A 598 -24.14 21.92 64.36
CA LEU A 598 -24.21 20.79 65.32
C LEU A 598 -22.98 20.68 66.21
N GLU A 599 -21.79 21.08 65.76
CA GLU A 599 -20.57 21.09 66.58
C GLU A 599 -20.57 22.27 67.56
N ALA A 600 -21.03 23.46 67.13
CA ALA A 600 -21.24 24.62 67.99
C ALA A 600 -22.24 24.29 69.11
N ALA A 601 -23.44 23.80 68.78
CA ALA A 601 -24.46 23.44 69.76
C ALA A 601 -24.01 22.37 70.77
N ARG A 602 -23.09 21.47 70.39
CA ARG A 602 -22.48 20.49 71.32
C ARG A 602 -21.44 21.13 72.23
N ASN A 603 -20.67 22.09 71.74
CA ASN A 603 -19.71 22.83 72.55
C ASN A 603 -20.43 23.70 73.59
N ASP A 604 -21.57 24.31 73.22
CA ASP A 604 -22.43 25.06 74.15
C ASP A 604 -22.99 24.16 75.26
N LEU A 605 -23.46 22.95 74.92
CA LEU A 605 -23.93 21.96 75.90
C LEU A 605 -22.84 21.48 76.86
N LYS A 606 -21.58 21.45 76.42
CA LYS A 606 -20.44 21.18 77.30
C LYS A 606 -20.09 22.37 78.19
N ALA A 607 -20.18 23.59 77.65
CA ALA A 607 -19.91 24.82 78.40
C ALA A 607 -20.98 25.12 79.47
N GLU A 608 -22.22 24.62 79.32
CA GLU A 608 -23.31 24.77 80.30
C GLU A 608 -23.06 23.99 81.62
N GLY A 609 -22.22 22.94 81.57
CA GLY A 609 -21.70 22.22 82.73
C GLY A 609 -22.66 21.25 83.44
N GLY A 610 -22.08 20.46 84.35
CA GLY A 610 -22.81 19.53 85.23
C GLY A 610 -23.39 18.32 84.50
N MET A 611 -24.57 17.84 84.92
CA MET A 611 -25.20 16.62 84.38
C MET A 611 -25.42 16.64 82.85
N LYS A 612 -25.49 17.83 82.22
CA LYS A 612 -25.59 17.96 80.76
C LYS A 612 -24.28 17.63 80.04
N GLU A 613 -23.16 18.03 80.63
CA GLU A 613 -21.81 17.81 80.12
C GLU A 613 -21.44 16.32 80.13
N GLU A 614 -21.67 15.64 81.26
CA GLU A 614 -21.45 14.19 81.40
C GLU A 614 -22.27 13.38 80.38
N LEU A 615 -23.53 13.78 80.15
CA LEU A 615 -24.43 13.15 79.20
C LEU A 615 -23.97 13.37 77.74
N GLU A 616 -23.49 14.56 77.39
CA GLU A 616 -22.95 14.84 76.05
C GLU A 616 -21.61 14.12 75.81
N ASN A 617 -20.75 14.00 76.82
CA ASN A 617 -19.52 13.22 76.75
C ASN A 617 -19.82 11.72 76.51
N ALA A 618 -20.78 11.13 77.22
CA ALA A 618 -21.24 9.75 76.97
C ALA A 618 -21.85 9.58 75.57
N ARG A 619 -22.60 10.58 75.08
CA ARG A 619 -23.12 10.59 73.69
C ARG A 619 -22.01 10.71 72.64
N GLU A 620 -20.90 11.37 72.95
CA GLU A 620 -19.74 11.45 72.07
C GLU A 620 -19.01 10.11 71.98
N GLU A 621 -18.83 9.43 73.10
CA GLU A 621 -18.25 8.09 73.15
C GLU A 621 -19.09 7.07 72.35
N ILE A 622 -20.41 7.06 72.55
CA ILE A 622 -21.33 6.23 71.75
C ILE A 622 -21.19 6.54 70.25
N ARG A 623 -21.04 7.81 69.85
CA ARG A 623 -20.80 8.18 68.45
C ARG A 623 -19.46 7.67 67.93
N LYS A 624 -18.37 7.81 68.70
CA LYS A 624 -17.04 7.29 68.34
C LYS A 624 -17.07 5.77 68.14
N LEU A 625 -17.69 5.04 69.08
CA LEU A 625 -17.87 3.58 68.99
C LEU A 625 -18.76 3.19 67.79
N THR A 626 -19.83 3.95 67.50
CA THR A 626 -20.69 3.70 66.33
C THR A 626 -19.94 3.91 65.01
N ILE A 627 -19.13 4.95 64.90
CA ILE A 627 -18.27 5.20 63.73
C ILE A 627 -17.22 4.09 63.58
N SER A 628 -16.62 3.66 64.70
CA SER A 628 -15.65 2.55 64.72
C SER A 628 -16.30 1.25 64.23
N ASN A 629 -17.46 0.87 64.78
CA ASN A 629 -18.21 -0.31 64.35
C ASN A 629 -18.57 -0.25 62.86
N ALA A 630 -19.14 0.86 62.37
CA ALA A 630 -19.45 1.01 60.95
C ALA A 630 -18.20 0.98 60.04
N SER A 631 -17.02 1.38 60.53
CA SER A 631 -15.76 1.24 59.81
C SER A 631 -15.26 -0.20 59.76
N LEU A 632 -15.44 -0.96 60.85
CA LEU A 632 -15.12 -2.38 60.94
C LEU A 632 -16.07 -3.22 60.07
N GLU A 633 -17.38 -2.96 60.10
CA GLU A 633 -18.37 -3.59 59.23
C GLU A 633 -17.99 -3.44 57.76
N ARG A 634 -17.71 -2.21 57.29
CA ARG A 634 -17.23 -1.97 55.92
C ARG A 634 -15.95 -2.72 55.58
N LYS A 635 -15.02 -2.87 56.54
CA LYS A 635 -13.81 -3.65 56.35
C LYS A 635 -14.14 -5.14 56.18
N THR A 636 -15.02 -5.70 57.01
CA THR A 636 -15.47 -7.10 56.87
C THR A 636 -16.25 -7.35 55.57
N GLU A 637 -17.07 -6.39 55.12
CA GLU A 637 -17.74 -6.49 53.82
C GLU A 637 -16.76 -6.44 52.65
N TYR A 638 -15.74 -5.58 52.73
CA TYR A 638 -14.69 -5.49 51.73
C TYR A 638 -13.88 -6.79 51.65
N GLU A 639 -13.45 -7.32 52.79
CA GLU A 639 -12.77 -8.61 52.91
C GLU A 639 -13.66 -9.76 52.37
N ARG A 640 -14.97 -9.77 52.67
CA ARG A 640 -15.93 -10.73 52.12
C ARG A 640 -16.03 -10.63 50.59
N LYS A 641 -16.21 -9.43 50.04
CA LYS A 641 -16.28 -9.21 48.58
C LYS A 641 -14.99 -9.61 47.88
N GLN A 642 -13.83 -9.35 48.49
CA GLN A 642 -12.54 -9.79 47.96
C GLN A 642 -12.39 -11.31 47.99
N ALA A 643 -12.86 -11.99 49.03
CA ALA A 643 -12.88 -13.45 49.10
C ALA A 643 -13.85 -14.08 48.08
N GLU A 644 -15.03 -13.49 47.89
CA GLU A 644 -16.02 -13.90 46.88
C GLU A 644 -15.48 -13.72 45.46
N TYR A 645 -14.91 -12.56 45.13
CA TYR A 645 -14.23 -12.32 43.86
C TYR A 645 -13.08 -13.32 43.62
N THR A 646 -12.24 -13.57 44.64
CA THR A 646 -11.15 -14.54 44.53
C THR A 646 -11.68 -15.95 44.24
N ARG A 647 -12.77 -16.36 44.91
CA ARG A 647 -13.44 -17.64 44.68
C ARG A 647 -14.03 -17.75 43.27
N GLU A 648 -14.66 -16.69 42.78
CA GLU A 648 -15.21 -16.61 41.43
C GLU A 648 -14.10 -16.71 40.37
N GLN A 649 -12.99 -15.99 40.55
CA GLN A 649 -11.82 -16.09 39.67
C GLN A 649 -11.24 -17.51 39.64
N TYR A 650 -11.13 -18.19 40.80
CA TYR A 650 -10.71 -19.60 40.83
C TYR A 650 -11.70 -20.54 40.13
N GLN A 651 -13.01 -20.32 40.26
CA GLN A 651 -14.03 -21.11 39.57
C GLN A 651 -13.99 -20.88 38.06
N ASN A 652 -13.87 -19.64 37.60
CA ASN A 652 -13.77 -19.28 36.19
C ASN A 652 -12.48 -19.83 35.56
N ALA A 653 -11.34 -19.70 36.24
CA ALA A 653 -10.08 -20.30 35.80
C ALA A 653 -10.14 -21.84 35.75
N SER A 654 -10.78 -22.48 36.74
CA SER A 654 -10.99 -23.94 36.73
C SER A 654 -11.89 -24.40 35.59
N ASN A 655 -12.95 -23.65 35.28
CA ASN A 655 -13.86 -23.94 34.18
C ASN A 655 -13.17 -23.75 32.81
N ALA A 656 -12.43 -22.66 32.64
CA ALA A 656 -11.66 -22.38 31.43
C ALA A 656 -10.56 -23.44 31.19
N ALA A 657 -9.84 -23.86 32.25
CA ALA A 657 -8.87 -24.94 32.15
C ALA A 657 -9.51 -26.28 31.77
N ALA A 658 -10.72 -26.58 32.27
CA ALA A 658 -11.47 -27.77 31.88
C ALA A 658 -11.97 -27.71 30.43
N GLN A 659 -12.43 -26.54 29.96
CA GLN A 659 -12.84 -26.32 28.57
C GLN A 659 -11.66 -26.47 27.61
N SER A 660 -10.56 -25.76 27.85
CA SER A 660 -9.32 -25.88 27.07
C SER A 660 -8.77 -27.31 27.08
N GLY A 661 -8.86 -28.02 28.21
CA GLY A 661 -8.49 -29.44 28.28
C GLY A 661 -9.34 -30.35 27.37
N ASN A 662 -10.63 -30.05 27.21
CA ASN A 662 -11.51 -30.76 26.28
C ASN A 662 -11.21 -30.42 24.82
N GLU A 663 -10.99 -29.14 24.49
CA GLU A 663 -10.61 -28.68 23.15
C GLU A 663 -9.28 -29.30 22.71
N ILE A 664 -8.26 -29.30 23.58
CA ILE A 664 -6.97 -29.97 23.33
C ILE A 664 -7.17 -31.47 23.08
N ARG A 665 -8.16 -32.12 23.71
CA ARG A 665 -8.47 -33.53 23.45
C ARG A 665 -9.13 -33.71 22.08
N GLN A 666 -10.10 -32.87 21.73
CA GLN A 666 -10.78 -32.89 20.42
C GLN A 666 -9.79 -32.64 19.28
N LEU A 667 -8.97 -31.58 19.36
CA LEU A 667 -7.95 -31.26 18.36
C LEU A 667 -6.90 -32.37 18.21
N LYS A 668 -6.58 -33.12 19.27
CA LYS A 668 -5.71 -34.30 19.20
C LYS A 668 -6.37 -35.49 18.50
N GLU A 669 -7.67 -35.69 18.74
CA GLU A 669 -8.48 -36.73 18.10
C GLU A 669 -8.66 -36.45 16.59
N GLU A 670 -9.01 -35.21 16.21
CA GLU A 670 -9.07 -34.75 14.82
C GLU A 670 -7.70 -34.87 14.11
N ASN A 671 -6.61 -34.48 14.76
CA ASN A 671 -5.26 -34.67 14.22
C ASN A 671 -4.92 -36.15 14.00
N ALA A 672 -5.38 -37.06 14.87
CA ALA A 672 -5.19 -38.49 14.68
C ALA A 672 -6.02 -39.00 13.49
N GLU A 673 -7.27 -38.56 13.34
CA GLU A 673 -8.10 -38.88 12.17
C GLU A 673 -7.49 -38.38 10.85
N ILE A 674 -7.03 -37.12 10.81
CA ILE A 674 -6.41 -36.52 9.61
C ILE A 674 -5.14 -37.28 9.24
N LYS A 675 -4.29 -37.64 10.22
CA LYS A 675 -3.12 -38.48 9.98
C LYS A 675 -3.47 -39.86 9.43
N ASN A 676 -4.55 -40.48 9.92
CA ASN A 676 -5.05 -41.75 9.40
C ASN A 676 -5.60 -41.61 7.96
N LYS A 677 -6.31 -40.52 7.64
CA LYS A 677 -6.80 -40.20 6.28
C LYS A 677 -5.63 -39.99 5.31
N LEU A 678 -4.64 -39.17 5.69
CA LEU A 678 -3.41 -38.94 4.91
C LEU A 678 -2.62 -40.24 4.68
N ALA A 679 -2.51 -41.11 5.69
CA ALA A 679 -1.85 -42.40 5.54
C ALA A 679 -2.60 -43.31 4.54
N ALA A 680 -3.94 -43.33 4.58
CA ALA A 680 -4.76 -44.08 3.63
C ALA A 680 -4.65 -43.53 2.20
N GLU A 681 -4.63 -42.21 2.01
CA GLU A 681 -4.43 -41.57 0.71
C GLU A 681 -3.02 -41.80 0.15
N ALA A 682 -1.99 -41.75 1.00
CA ALA A 682 -0.63 -42.09 0.60
C ALA A 682 -0.50 -43.55 0.11
N VAL A 683 -1.28 -44.48 0.67
CA VAL A 683 -1.38 -45.86 0.17
C VAL A 683 -2.09 -45.91 -1.19
N LYS A 684 -3.24 -45.25 -1.34
CA LYS A 684 -3.97 -45.18 -2.64
C LYS A 684 -3.11 -44.58 -3.75
N LEU A 685 -2.36 -43.51 -3.47
CA LEU A 685 -1.46 -42.88 -4.45
C LEU A 685 -0.30 -43.80 -4.87
N ARG A 686 0.21 -44.66 -3.97
CA ARG A 686 1.20 -45.68 -4.33
C ARG A 686 0.59 -46.77 -5.21
N GLU A 687 -0.63 -47.20 -4.92
CA GLU A 687 -1.36 -48.17 -5.73
C GLU A 687 -1.64 -47.66 -7.15
N ILE A 688 -2.14 -46.42 -7.29
CA ILE A 688 -2.37 -45.77 -8.59
C ILE A 688 -1.06 -45.64 -9.38
N ARG A 689 0.05 -45.26 -8.73
CA ARG A 689 1.37 -45.21 -9.40
C ARG A 689 1.80 -46.59 -9.89
N ALA A 690 1.68 -47.63 -9.07
CA ALA A 690 2.01 -49.00 -9.48
C ALA A 690 1.18 -49.49 -10.66
N GLN A 691 -0.14 -49.22 -10.68
CA GLN A 691 -1.01 -49.53 -11.82
C GLN A 691 -0.65 -48.72 -13.08
N THR A 692 -0.22 -47.46 -12.92
CA THR A 692 0.25 -46.61 -14.03
C THR A 692 1.57 -47.13 -14.61
N ASP A 693 2.50 -47.58 -13.77
CA ASP A 693 3.75 -48.17 -14.21
C ASP A 693 3.52 -49.55 -14.88
N GLU A 694 2.62 -50.39 -14.35
CA GLU A 694 2.23 -51.66 -14.98
C GLU A 694 1.59 -51.46 -16.36
N THR A 695 0.67 -50.51 -16.49
CA THR A 695 0.06 -50.17 -17.79
C THR A 695 1.09 -49.61 -18.78
N ARG A 696 2.05 -48.79 -18.31
CA ARG A 696 3.17 -48.31 -19.13
C ARG A 696 4.11 -49.45 -19.57
N HIS A 697 4.42 -50.39 -18.69
CA HIS A 697 5.26 -51.54 -19.01
C HIS A 697 4.58 -52.50 -19.98
N THR A 698 3.30 -52.82 -19.78
CA THR A 698 2.53 -53.67 -20.71
C THR A 698 2.32 -53.01 -22.07
N ALA A 699 2.13 -51.69 -22.14
CA ALA A 699 2.14 -50.95 -23.42
C ALA A 699 3.49 -51.07 -24.13
N ARG A 700 4.61 -50.91 -23.41
CA ARG A 700 5.96 -51.05 -23.98
C ARG A 700 6.27 -52.48 -24.43
N ILE A 701 5.77 -53.50 -23.73
CA ILE A 701 5.89 -54.90 -24.15
C ILE A 701 5.16 -55.10 -25.49
N LYS A 702 3.91 -54.64 -25.62
CA LYS A 702 3.15 -54.74 -26.89
C LYS A 702 3.85 -54.03 -28.06
N GLU A 703 4.43 -52.86 -27.82
CA GLU A 703 5.22 -52.14 -28.84
C GLU A 703 6.44 -52.96 -29.29
N LEU A 704 7.16 -53.58 -28.35
CA LEU A 704 8.31 -54.43 -28.64
C LEU A 704 7.91 -55.73 -29.36
N GLU A 705 6.77 -56.34 -29.00
CA GLU A 705 6.20 -57.50 -29.69
C GLU A 705 5.84 -57.17 -31.15
N GLN A 706 5.16 -56.04 -31.39
CA GLN A 706 4.87 -55.55 -32.74
C GLN A 706 6.14 -55.25 -33.54
N ALA A 707 7.16 -54.65 -32.90
CA ALA A 707 8.45 -54.40 -33.54
C ALA A 707 9.16 -55.71 -33.92
N LEU A 708 9.11 -56.74 -33.07
CA LEU A 708 9.63 -58.08 -33.38
C LEU A 708 8.85 -58.74 -34.53
N GLU A 709 7.52 -58.71 -34.52
CA GLU A 709 6.69 -59.25 -35.61
C GLU A 709 6.97 -58.54 -36.95
N SER A 710 7.12 -57.21 -36.94
CA SER A 710 7.50 -56.44 -38.13
C SER A 710 8.88 -56.84 -38.68
N ARG A 711 9.81 -57.19 -37.78
CA ARG A 711 11.16 -57.66 -38.14
C ARG A 711 11.12 -59.09 -38.66
N GLU A 712 10.33 -59.98 -38.08
CA GLU A 712 10.15 -61.36 -38.55
C GLU A 712 9.49 -61.40 -39.92
N THR A 713 8.47 -60.58 -40.17
CA THR A 713 7.82 -60.49 -41.50
C THR A 713 8.77 -59.91 -42.55
N LEU A 714 9.61 -58.93 -42.21
CA LEU A 714 10.66 -58.43 -43.10
C LEU A 714 11.73 -59.51 -43.38
N LEU A 715 12.15 -60.27 -42.36
CA LEU A 715 13.06 -61.40 -42.54
C LEU A 715 12.47 -62.48 -43.45
N ARG A 716 11.21 -62.88 -43.26
CA ARG A 716 10.51 -63.83 -44.15
C ARG A 716 10.48 -63.34 -45.60
N ARG A 717 10.12 -62.06 -45.83
CA ARG A 717 10.17 -61.46 -47.18
C ARG A 717 11.58 -61.51 -47.78
N LYS A 718 12.62 -61.23 -46.99
CA LYS A 718 14.01 -61.30 -47.46
C LYS A 718 14.48 -62.73 -47.73
N GLU A 719 14.04 -63.72 -46.94
CA GLU A 719 14.27 -65.13 -47.24
C GLU A 719 13.53 -65.59 -48.49
N GLU A 720 12.31 -65.11 -48.74
CA GLU A 720 11.56 -65.37 -49.97
C GLU A 720 12.20 -64.70 -51.19
N GLU A 721 12.65 -63.44 -51.09
CA GLU A 721 13.47 -62.78 -52.11
C GLU A 721 14.74 -63.60 -52.42
N LEU A 722 15.46 -64.09 -51.39
CA LEU A 722 16.64 -64.93 -51.58
C LEU A 722 16.31 -66.30 -52.19
N ARG A 723 15.16 -66.91 -51.84
CA ARG A 723 14.67 -68.14 -52.49
C ARG A 723 14.33 -67.88 -53.97
N ASN A 724 13.67 -66.77 -54.28
CA ASN A 724 13.34 -66.37 -55.65
C ASN A 724 14.60 -66.06 -56.47
N LEU A 725 15.58 -65.35 -55.90
CA LEU A 725 16.90 -65.12 -56.51
C LEU A 725 17.68 -66.42 -56.71
N ARG A 726 17.54 -67.40 -55.81
CA ARG A 726 18.15 -68.73 -55.94
C ARG A 726 17.47 -69.56 -57.04
N ASN A 727 16.15 -69.43 -57.20
CA ASN A 727 15.37 -70.14 -58.20
C ASN A 727 15.48 -69.52 -59.61
N ASN A 728 15.63 -68.19 -59.71
CA ASN A 728 15.71 -67.47 -60.99
C ASN A 728 17.16 -67.30 -61.52
N ARG A 729 18.15 -68.00 -60.96
CA ARG A 729 19.53 -67.96 -61.45
C ARG A 729 19.84 -69.20 -62.30
N PRO A 730 20.18 -69.05 -63.60
CA PRO A 730 20.69 -70.14 -64.41
C PRO A 730 21.93 -70.77 -63.75
N THR A 731 22.01 -72.10 -63.77
CA THR A 731 23.05 -72.86 -63.07
C THR A 731 24.41 -72.76 -63.76
N THR A 732 25.14 -71.66 -63.55
CA THR A 732 26.56 -71.57 -63.89
C THR A 732 27.45 -71.90 -62.68
N ARG A 733 27.98 -73.13 -62.69
CA ARG A 733 29.14 -73.51 -61.88
C ARG A 733 30.33 -72.60 -62.24
N ALA A 734 30.88 -71.88 -61.27
CA ALA A 734 32.32 -71.60 -61.20
C ALA A 734 32.70 -70.95 -59.86
N THR A 735 33.47 -71.69 -59.06
CA THR A 735 34.61 -71.23 -58.27
C THR A 735 34.84 -69.71 -58.17
N SER A 736 34.60 -69.12 -56.99
CA SER A 736 35.48 -68.06 -56.47
C SER A 736 35.44 -67.99 -54.94
N THR A 737 36.63 -67.82 -54.38
CA THR A 737 37.01 -67.79 -52.98
C THR A 737 36.27 -66.77 -52.10
N GLN A 738 36.07 -67.13 -50.83
CA GLN A 738 35.61 -66.23 -49.77
C GLN A 738 36.52 -64.99 -49.60
N PRO A 739 35.95 -63.81 -49.30
CA PRO A 739 36.51 -62.91 -48.29
C PRO A 739 35.90 -63.26 -46.92
N ARG A 740 36.74 -63.56 -45.94
CA ARG A 740 36.29 -63.83 -44.56
C ARG A 740 35.76 -62.53 -43.91
N SER A 741 34.63 -62.63 -43.24
CA SER A 741 34.10 -61.58 -42.36
C SER A 741 35.15 -61.16 -41.31
N PRO A 742 35.30 -59.86 -41.01
CA PRO A 742 36.04 -59.42 -39.83
C PRO A 742 35.45 -60.06 -38.56
N LYS A 743 36.32 -60.59 -37.70
CA LYS A 743 35.92 -61.20 -36.43
C LYS A 743 35.23 -60.17 -35.53
N TRP A 744 34.16 -60.58 -34.84
CA TRP A 744 33.77 -59.90 -33.61
C TRP A 744 34.95 -59.96 -32.62
N GLY A 745 35.45 -58.79 -32.23
CA GLY A 745 36.46 -58.65 -31.19
C GLY A 745 35.80 -58.48 -29.83
N ASN A 746 36.18 -59.30 -28.86
CA ASN A 746 35.74 -59.16 -27.47
C ASN A 746 36.25 -57.82 -26.89
N GLY A 747 35.35 -56.85 -26.73
CA GLY A 747 35.60 -55.60 -26.01
C GLY A 747 35.18 -55.70 -24.54
N SER A 748 35.92 -56.46 -23.73
CA SER A 748 35.62 -56.63 -22.30
C SER A 748 36.61 -55.84 -21.42
N ARG A 749 36.15 -54.72 -20.85
CA ARG A 749 36.60 -54.04 -19.60
C ARG A 749 35.81 -52.73 -19.45
N PRO A 750 35.39 -52.35 -18.23
CA PRO A 750 36.34 -51.74 -17.30
C PRO A 750 36.35 -52.31 -15.87
N THR A 751 37.56 -52.43 -15.35
CA THR A 751 37.98 -52.54 -13.94
C THR A 751 39.34 -51.84 -13.91
N SER A 752 39.71 -50.93 -13.01
CA SER A 752 39.18 -50.52 -11.71
C SER A 752 39.77 -49.12 -11.38
N PRO A 753 39.55 -48.54 -10.18
CA PRO A 753 40.63 -48.65 -9.19
C PRO A 753 40.12 -48.90 -7.76
N GLY A 754 41.02 -49.20 -6.84
CA GLY A 754 40.71 -49.32 -5.41
C GLY A 754 41.86 -48.86 -4.52
N ILE A 755 41.77 -49.23 -3.24
CA ILE A 755 42.81 -49.16 -2.19
C ILE A 755 42.92 -47.81 -1.44
N ASN A 756 42.12 -47.73 -0.37
CA ASN A 756 42.58 -47.68 1.04
C ASN A 756 43.44 -46.48 1.54
N ASN A 757 42.84 -45.66 2.40
CA ASN A 757 43.42 -45.31 3.70
C ASN A 757 42.28 -45.03 4.71
N GLY A 758 42.45 -45.35 6.01
CA GLY A 758 41.32 -45.54 6.95
C GLY A 758 41.33 -44.71 8.25
N ARG A 759 40.47 -45.12 9.21
CA ARG A 759 40.12 -44.49 10.53
C ARG A 759 39.26 -43.20 10.39
N PHE A 760 38.18 -42.92 11.12
CA PHE A 760 37.39 -43.49 12.25
C PHE A 760 35.91 -42.95 12.13
N SER A 761 34.84 -43.37 12.84
CA SER A 761 34.44 -44.61 13.54
C SER A 761 32.93 -44.56 13.90
N ASN A 762 32.31 -45.71 14.26
CA ASN A 762 31.09 -45.95 15.06
C ASN A 762 29.90 -44.96 15.07
N LEU A 763 28.70 -45.47 14.70
CA LEU A 763 27.44 -45.53 15.50
C LEU A 763 26.30 -46.00 14.55
N ARG A 764 26.00 -47.31 14.42
CA ARG A 764 25.08 -48.15 15.23
C ARG A 764 23.65 -47.61 15.41
N PHE A 765 22.71 -48.39 14.86
CA PHE A 765 21.29 -48.48 15.22
C PHE A 765 21.08 -48.59 16.75
N SER A 766 19.97 -48.02 17.24
CA SER A 766 18.81 -48.82 17.66
C SER A 766 17.58 -47.95 17.94
N SER A 767 16.40 -48.53 17.71
CA SER A 767 15.12 -48.04 18.23
C SER A 767 14.99 -48.32 19.72
N GLU A 768 14.31 -47.46 20.46
CA GLU A 768 13.70 -47.87 21.73
C GLU A 768 12.32 -47.21 21.90
N MET A 769 11.35 -48.04 22.31
CA MET A 769 10.03 -47.56 22.75
C MET A 769 10.12 -47.01 24.16
N SER A 770 9.24 -46.08 24.51
CA SER A 770 8.76 -45.90 25.88
C SER A 770 7.32 -45.36 25.86
N PHE A 771 6.62 -45.59 26.96
CA PHE A 771 5.17 -45.47 27.14
C PHE A 771 4.62 -44.04 27.01
#